data_AF-A0A7X4EIE2-F1
#
_entry.id   AF-A0A7X4EIE2-F1
#
_cell.length_a   1.000
_cell.length_b   1.000
_cell.length_c   1.000
_cell.angle_alpha   90.00
_cell.angle_beta   90.00
_cell.angle_gamma   90.00
#
_symmetry.space_group_name_H-M   'P 1'
#
loop_
_entity.id
_entity.type
_entity.pdbx_description
1 polymer ?
#
loop_
_entity_poly.entity_id
_entity_poly.type
_entity_poly.pdbx_seq_one_letter_code
_entity_poly.pdbx_strand_id
1 'polypeptide(L)'
;MHTYARPQVDEVVREITQCDLPLIVAVTGPRQTGKTTMIKQALERVDLPTRYLGVDRVFADPSDPRLRKGKRGRRAWLLNVWRRARHDAERHDRGLVLVLDEIQYIPGWSPIVKGLWDQDRDTGCPLRIVLAGSAPWSMLTGLRESLAGRFMPVKVGHWSFPEMVGAFGFNLEQYLFFGGYPGPARLVKDVNRWRSYVSDTIISPAVERDIIALTRIEKPALMRRLMDLAADYSGQILSFNKMLGQLQEAGNATTLAEYLDLLSQASLVVGLPRYSGARYVARGSSPKLNVLNTALMTARLTRSFDEVRADHTMWGRLVESAVGAHLHNTAGHMADLYHWREAMHEFDFVLSRGLGPVGIEVKSGAGAGKRHGREAFRNRFPGARTLLVGKRGIPLDEFLSKPARYWADYDGPSQPGAGSRKRTCGEDRTRPVREPTPRYAGKATTETWTQPLVPGSKHSGDPVAEDRQRKFMAELRKWIAQIARGEGPPWLWDRIGCAYMCAIPGHFDDEPVASLRTQVEADERLLAAALRGLPHFVRRIEIPSLHEMARQDATLEGDFHAYPILASLAETARQGGDPLRHLGDAGITRAVGASHLARYVKEPTWYSQALELHPRLCAEALITVYRSLIRRRAECDGPLLALSDDDRYAEVARLAVPTLLGVFPTRCTKTQIAALHALLWAALLHAPTAELAQRIERRAAARNMDAAQRALWLAAGLFTNARRYGPELVTFVLTGREPRANRILGFLVPERPRRRDLPEPWDDWETPDIVALFKAFARWNDPWWGGQRSRYDATTQSLRTDWLLKRWLAIVADRIEEEGEESLSSLSRLPALDRWFDEIDELRQRHVIPA
;
A
#
# COMPACT_ATOMS: atom_id res chain seq x y z
N MET A 1 33.88 24.11 -24.41
CA MET A 1 33.89 23.24 -23.21
C MET A 1 33.05 22.00 -23.54
N HIS A 2 33.65 20.81 -23.57
CA HIS A 2 32.85 19.58 -23.69
C HIS A 2 32.03 19.41 -22.42
N THR A 3 30.72 19.61 -22.52
CA THR A 3 29.77 19.37 -21.42
C THR A 3 29.69 17.86 -21.20
N TYR A 4 30.02 17.39 -19.99
CA TYR A 4 29.91 15.96 -19.65
C TYR A 4 28.52 15.43 -20.02
N ALA A 5 28.47 14.30 -20.73
CA ALA A 5 27.23 13.63 -21.09
C ALA A 5 27.05 12.41 -20.19
N ARG A 6 25.90 12.35 -19.50
CA ARG A 6 25.59 11.25 -18.59
C ARG A 6 25.23 9.98 -19.40
N PRO A 7 25.45 8.77 -18.85
CA PRO A 7 25.05 7.52 -19.51
C PRO A 7 23.56 7.47 -19.89
N GLN A 8 22.70 8.12 -19.12
CA GLN A 8 21.25 8.19 -19.38
C GLN A 8 20.90 9.00 -20.62
N VAL A 9 21.81 9.81 -21.18
CA VAL A 9 21.59 10.48 -22.47
C VAL A 9 21.37 9.44 -23.57
N ASP A 10 22.22 8.41 -23.62
CA ASP A 10 22.13 7.36 -24.64
C ASP A 10 20.88 6.48 -24.43
N GLU A 11 20.47 6.29 -23.18
CA GLU A 11 19.19 5.64 -22.86
C GLU A 11 17.99 6.43 -23.41
N VAL A 12 17.92 7.75 -23.17
CA VAL A 12 16.85 8.58 -23.73
C VAL A 12 16.87 8.59 -25.26
N VAL A 13 18.05 8.70 -25.89
CA VAL A 13 18.18 8.63 -27.35
C VAL A 13 17.63 7.29 -27.87
N ARG A 14 18.02 6.19 -27.22
CA ARG A 14 17.57 4.85 -27.59
C ARG A 14 16.05 4.71 -27.48
N GLU A 15 15.44 5.10 -26.36
CA GLU A 15 13.99 5.00 -26.17
C GLU A 15 13.20 5.92 -27.12
N ILE A 16 13.78 7.03 -27.57
CA ILE A 16 13.17 7.90 -28.59
C ILE A 16 13.28 7.28 -30.00
N THR A 17 14.36 6.57 -30.30
CA THR A 17 14.70 6.14 -31.68
C THR A 17 14.30 4.70 -32.00
N GLN A 18 14.38 3.77 -31.05
CA GLN A 18 13.97 2.37 -31.22
C GLN A 18 12.46 2.27 -30.95
N CYS A 19 11.65 2.01 -31.98
CA CYS A 19 10.19 2.14 -31.93
C CYS A 19 9.45 0.88 -32.44
N ASP A 20 9.72 -0.29 -31.86
CA ASP A 20 8.83 -1.44 -32.05
C ASP A 20 7.49 -1.21 -31.30
N LEU A 21 7.51 -0.38 -30.25
CA LEU A 21 6.35 0.05 -29.47
C LEU A 21 6.49 1.54 -29.14
N PRO A 22 5.60 2.42 -29.60
CA PRO A 22 5.78 3.86 -29.45
C PRO A 22 5.27 4.36 -28.09
N LEU A 23 5.99 3.99 -27.03
CA LEU A 23 5.70 4.34 -25.64
C LEU A 23 6.16 5.77 -25.31
N ILE A 24 5.55 6.36 -24.29
CA ILE A 24 5.97 7.66 -23.74
C ILE A 24 7.30 7.48 -22.99
N VAL A 25 8.32 8.28 -23.29
CA VAL A 25 9.57 8.28 -22.52
C VAL A 25 9.38 9.16 -21.29
N ALA A 26 9.39 8.57 -20.09
CA ALA A 26 9.17 9.27 -18.83
C ALA A 26 10.48 9.44 -18.07
N VAL A 27 11.06 10.64 -18.11
CA VAL A 27 12.30 10.99 -17.40
C VAL A 27 11.99 11.48 -15.99
N THR A 28 12.37 10.70 -14.98
CA THR A 28 12.04 11.00 -13.56
C THR A 28 13.29 10.97 -12.69
N GLY A 29 13.38 11.84 -11.68
CA GLY A 29 14.55 11.89 -10.79
C GLY A 29 14.60 13.11 -9.89
N PRO A 30 15.48 13.12 -8.87
CA PRO A 30 15.52 14.17 -7.86
C PRO A 30 15.77 15.56 -8.46
N ARG A 31 15.39 16.60 -7.73
CA ARG A 31 15.71 17.99 -8.08
C ARG A 31 17.22 18.19 -8.23
N GLN A 32 17.62 19.09 -9.14
CA GLN A 32 19.02 19.47 -9.38
C GLN A 32 19.98 18.32 -9.80
N THR A 33 19.48 17.28 -10.47
CA THR A 33 20.31 16.19 -11.04
C THR A 33 20.67 16.35 -12.52
N GLY A 34 20.26 17.46 -13.16
CA GLY A 34 20.61 17.76 -14.55
C GLY A 34 19.69 17.14 -15.62
N LYS A 35 18.44 16.76 -15.27
CA LYS A 35 17.46 16.16 -16.19
C LYS A 35 17.24 17.00 -17.46
N THR A 36 16.97 18.29 -17.32
CA THR A 36 16.75 19.20 -18.47
C THR A 36 17.99 19.25 -19.39
N THR A 37 19.19 19.30 -18.82
CA THR A 37 20.44 19.26 -19.59
C THR A 37 20.59 17.95 -20.35
N MET A 38 20.33 16.83 -19.68
CA MET A 38 20.38 15.49 -20.27
C MET A 38 19.38 15.33 -21.43
N ILE A 39 18.14 15.82 -21.27
CA ILE A 39 17.13 15.77 -22.33
C ILE A 39 17.60 16.59 -23.53
N LYS A 40 18.12 17.81 -23.32
CA LYS A 40 18.63 18.64 -24.42
C LYS A 40 19.78 17.96 -25.16
N GLN A 41 20.74 17.38 -24.44
CA GLN A 41 21.83 16.60 -25.02
C GLN A 41 21.32 15.39 -25.82
N ALA A 42 20.24 14.74 -25.37
CA ALA A 42 19.61 13.65 -26.11
C ALA A 42 18.93 14.16 -27.39
N LEU A 43 18.19 15.27 -27.33
CA LEU A 43 17.55 15.87 -28.50
C LEU A 43 18.57 16.32 -29.56
N GLU A 44 19.77 16.75 -29.17
CA GLU A 44 20.88 17.06 -30.09
C GLU A 44 21.43 15.83 -30.83
N ARG A 45 21.22 14.62 -30.28
CA ARG A 45 21.67 13.34 -30.86
C ARG A 45 20.57 12.62 -31.62
N VAL A 46 19.32 13.03 -31.48
CA VAL A 46 18.18 12.46 -32.19
C VAL A 46 18.02 13.19 -33.51
N ASP A 47 18.08 12.45 -34.60
CA ASP A 47 17.87 12.97 -35.94
C ASP A 47 16.35 13.09 -36.24
N LEU A 48 15.61 13.86 -35.45
CA LEU A 48 14.18 14.11 -35.65
C LEU A 48 13.86 15.57 -35.37
N PRO A 49 12.83 16.15 -36.01
CA PRO A 49 12.24 17.39 -35.55
C PRO A 49 11.86 17.29 -34.07
N THR A 50 12.27 18.27 -33.27
CA THR A 50 11.99 18.28 -31.82
C THR A 50 11.28 19.57 -31.40
N ARG A 51 10.40 19.44 -30.42
CA ARG A 51 9.72 20.56 -29.78
C ARG A 51 9.83 20.41 -28.27
N TYR A 52 10.60 21.29 -27.65
CA TYR A 52 10.81 21.30 -26.20
C TYR A 52 10.02 22.43 -25.53
N LEU A 53 9.24 22.09 -24.50
CA LEU A 53 8.45 23.03 -23.71
C LEU A 53 8.65 22.80 -22.21
N GLY A 54 9.17 23.81 -21.52
CA GLY A 54 9.19 23.86 -20.04
C GLY A 54 7.89 24.43 -19.51
N VAL A 55 7.04 23.58 -18.94
CA VAL A 55 5.66 23.91 -18.53
C VAL A 55 5.65 24.93 -17.39
N ASP A 56 6.58 24.82 -16.45
CA ASP A 56 6.78 25.78 -15.35
C ASP A 56 7.08 27.19 -15.87
N ARG A 57 7.93 27.32 -16.90
CA ARG A 57 8.29 28.59 -17.53
C ARG A 57 7.12 29.23 -18.27
N VAL A 58 6.31 28.42 -18.92
CA VAL A 58 5.11 28.90 -19.62
C VAL A 58 4.12 29.51 -18.64
N PHE A 59 4.04 29.00 -17.41
CA PHE A 59 3.13 29.50 -16.38
C PHE A 59 3.80 30.40 -15.34
N ALA A 60 5.03 30.88 -15.60
CA ALA A 60 5.78 31.71 -14.66
C ALA A 60 5.32 33.18 -14.64
N ASP A 61 4.72 33.67 -15.72
CA ASP A 61 4.23 35.05 -15.84
C ASP A 61 2.73 35.15 -15.45
N PRO A 62 2.39 35.73 -14.28
CA PRO A 62 1.00 35.87 -13.82
C PRO A 62 0.10 36.70 -14.76
N SER A 63 0.70 37.53 -15.62
CA SER A 63 -0.02 38.38 -16.58
C SER A 63 -0.43 37.66 -17.86
N ASP A 64 0.02 36.41 -18.05
CA ASP A 64 -0.35 35.59 -19.20
C ASP A 64 -1.88 35.40 -19.28
N PRO A 65 -2.54 35.81 -20.39
CA PRO A 65 -3.99 35.65 -20.57
C PRO A 65 -4.48 34.20 -20.40
N ARG A 66 -3.60 33.21 -20.61
CA ARG A 66 -3.87 31.77 -20.43
C ARG A 66 -4.01 31.39 -18.95
N LEU A 67 -3.47 32.18 -18.02
CA LEU A 67 -3.58 31.98 -16.57
C LEU A 67 -4.84 32.58 -15.95
N ARG A 68 -5.55 33.51 -16.63
CA ARG A 68 -6.83 34.08 -16.15
C ARG A 68 -7.91 33.01 -15.89
N LYS A 69 -7.78 31.82 -16.49
CA LYS A 69 -8.72 30.69 -16.33
C LYS A 69 -8.24 29.62 -15.34
N GLY A 70 -7.19 29.88 -14.54
CA GLY A 70 -6.68 28.98 -13.51
C GLY A 70 -6.39 27.56 -14.05
N LYS A 71 -6.89 26.53 -13.35
CA LYS A 71 -6.68 25.11 -13.73
C LYS A 71 -7.23 24.77 -15.13
N ARG A 72 -8.36 25.38 -15.54
CA ARG A 72 -8.99 25.16 -16.85
C ARG A 72 -8.09 25.66 -17.99
N GLY A 73 -7.47 26.82 -17.82
CA GLY A 73 -6.54 27.39 -18.79
C GLY A 73 -5.32 26.52 -19.05
N ARG A 74 -4.72 25.95 -17.99
CA ARG A 74 -3.56 25.04 -18.09
C ARG A 74 -3.88 23.74 -18.84
N ARG A 75 -5.06 23.16 -18.63
CA ARG A 75 -5.52 21.97 -19.36
C ARG A 75 -5.76 22.25 -20.83
N ALA A 76 -6.43 23.36 -21.14
CA ALA A 76 -6.66 23.79 -22.52
C ALA A 76 -5.35 24.06 -23.27
N TRP A 77 -4.34 24.62 -22.59
CA TRP A 77 -3.00 24.81 -23.14
C TRP A 77 -2.37 23.47 -23.56
N LEU A 78 -2.42 22.44 -22.71
CA LEU A 78 -1.87 21.12 -23.03
C LEU A 78 -2.50 20.52 -24.29
N LEU A 79 -3.84 20.57 -24.39
CA LEU A 79 -4.57 20.11 -25.57
C LEU A 79 -4.13 20.84 -26.84
N ASN A 80 -3.96 22.16 -26.77
CA ASN A 80 -3.56 22.97 -27.93
C ASN A 80 -2.12 22.71 -28.37
N VAL A 81 -1.21 22.58 -27.41
CA VAL A 81 0.19 22.21 -27.69
C VAL A 81 0.26 20.85 -28.37
N TRP A 82 -0.47 19.87 -27.84
CA TRP A 82 -0.48 18.52 -28.38
C TRP A 82 -1.05 18.48 -29.80
N ARG A 83 -2.18 19.15 -30.04
CA ARG A 83 -2.78 19.25 -31.39
C ARG A 83 -1.82 19.86 -32.41
N ARG A 84 -1.10 20.91 -32.02
CA ARG A 84 -0.09 21.52 -32.91
C ARG A 84 1.06 20.56 -33.18
N ALA A 85 1.57 19.88 -32.14
CA ALA A 85 2.63 18.90 -32.30
C ALA A 85 2.21 17.71 -33.18
N ARG A 86 0.95 17.24 -33.07
CA ARG A 86 0.37 16.22 -33.94
C ARG A 86 0.37 16.66 -35.40
N HIS A 87 -0.17 17.86 -35.66
CA HIS A 87 -0.21 18.45 -37.00
C HIS A 87 1.19 18.64 -37.60
N ASP A 88 2.17 19.05 -36.77
CA ASP A 88 3.56 19.17 -37.19
C ASP A 88 4.19 17.79 -37.47
N ALA A 89 3.88 16.77 -36.65
CA ALA A 89 4.39 15.40 -36.82
C ALA A 89 3.92 14.76 -38.12
N GLU A 90 2.66 14.96 -38.51
CA GLU A 90 2.08 14.43 -39.74
C GLU A 90 2.70 15.03 -41.02
N ARG A 91 3.38 16.17 -40.91
CA ARG A 91 4.08 16.84 -42.02
C ARG A 91 5.52 16.38 -42.20
N HIS A 92 6.03 15.55 -41.30
CA HIS A 92 7.40 15.06 -41.33
C HIS A 92 7.40 13.55 -41.51
N ASP A 93 8.04 13.05 -42.57
CA ASP A 93 8.10 11.61 -42.90
C ASP A 93 8.60 10.73 -41.74
N ARG A 94 9.44 11.29 -40.87
CA ARG A 94 10.01 10.60 -39.71
C ARG A 94 9.33 10.90 -38.38
N GLY A 95 8.29 11.75 -38.39
CA GLY A 95 7.57 12.21 -37.21
C GLY A 95 8.25 13.34 -36.44
N LEU A 96 7.79 13.57 -35.20
CA LEU A 96 8.27 14.64 -34.33
C LEU A 96 8.39 14.17 -32.88
N VAL A 97 9.35 14.73 -32.13
CA VAL A 97 9.51 14.52 -30.69
C VAL A 97 8.96 15.72 -29.92
N LEU A 98 7.90 15.54 -29.15
CA LEU A 98 7.38 16.55 -28.22
C LEU A 98 7.88 16.26 -26.80
N VAL A 99 8.60 17.22 -26.23
CA VAL A 99 9.03 17.21 -24.84
C VAL A 99 8.21 18.18 -24.00
N LEU A 100 7.62 17.65 -22.93
CA LEU A 100 6.93 18.43 -21.89
C LEU A 100 7.68 18.26 -20.57
N ASP A 101 8.51 19.25 -20.24
CA ASP A 101 9.27 19.30 -18.99
C ASP A 101 8.45 19.97 -17.88
N GLU A 102 8.54 19.47 -16.66
CA GLU A 102 7.72 19.88 -15.50
C GLU A 102 6.20 19.72 -15.71
N ILE A 103 5.76 18.65 -16.39
CA ILE A 103 4.35 18.39 -16.72
C ILE A 103 3.42 18.37 -15.49
N GLN A 104 3.94 18.04 -14.30
CA GLN A 104 3.17 18.00 -13.06
C GLN A 104 2.57 19.36 -12.62
N TYR A 105 3.04 20.47 -13.20
CA TYR A 105 2.43 21.80 -12.99
C TYR A 105 1.03 21.96 -13.63
N ILE A 106 0.59 20.97 -14.42
CA ILE A 106 -0.75 20.90 -15.01
C ILE A 106 -1.62 19.94 -14.17
N PRO A 107 -2.62 20.44 -13.42
CA PRO A 107 -3.45 19.58 -12.59
C PRO A 107 -4.29 18.58 -13.40
N GLY A 108 -4.18 17.30 -13.08
CA GLY A 108 -4.87 16.23 -13.81
C GLY A 108 -4.35 16.02 -15.23
N TRP A 109 -3.04 16.19 -15.44
CA TRP A 109 -2.39 16.00 -16.74
C TRP A 109 -2.45 14.55 -17.23
N SER A 110 -2.37 13.55 -16.32
CA SER A 110 -2.19 12.16 -16.71
C SER A 110 -3.37 11.52 -17.46
N PRO A 111 -4.66 11.76 -17.10
CA PRO A 111 -5.78 11.29 -17.92
C PRO A 111 -5.85 11.99 -19.29
N ILE A 112 -5.46 13.26 -19.36
CA ILE A 112 -5.44 14.03 -20.62
C ILE A 112 -4.40 13.43 -21.57
N VAL A 113 -3.18 13.24 -21.08
CA VAL A 113 -2.10 12.61 -21.85
C VAL A 113 -2.49 11.20 -22.30
N LYS A 114 -3.15 10.41 -21.43
CA LYS A 114 -3.64 9.08 -21.79
C LYS A 114 -4.57 9.14 -23.00
N GLY A 115 -5.59 9.99 -22.96
CA GLY A 115 -6.56 10.11 -24.05
C GLY A 115 -5.93 10.60 -25.36
N LEU A 116 -5.00 11.56 -25.27
CA LEU A 116 -4.27 12.08 -26.42
C LEU A 116 -3.35 11.03 -27.06
N TRP A 117 -2.63 10.28 -26.22
CA TRP A 117 -1.74 9.20 -26.67
C TRP A 117 -2.54 8.05 -27.29
N ASP A 118 -3.62 7.58 -26.64
CA ASP A 118 -4.48 6.51 -27.19
C ASP A 118 -4.98 6.92 -28.59
N GLN A 119 -5.46 8.16 -28.75
CA GLN A 119 -5.89 8.69 -30.04
C GLN A 119 -4.76 8.72 -31.09
N ASP A 120 -3.55 9.12 -30.71
CA ASP A 120 -2.40 9.14 -31.63
C ASP A 120 -1.99 7.74 -32.08
N ARG A 121 -2.19 6.72 -31.23
CA ARG A 121 -1.94 5.32 -31.59
C ARG A 121 -3.00 4.79 -32.54
N ASP A 122 -4.27 5.10 -32.30
CA ASP A 122 -5.38 4.68 -33.17
C ASP A 122 -5.23 5.23 -34.59
N THR A 123 -4.72 6.47 -34.74
CA THR A 123 -4.53 7.11 -36.05
C THR A 123 -3.15 6.89 -36.66
N GLY A 124 -2.27 6.12 -36.01
CA GLY A 124 -0.90 5.92 -36.49
C GLY A 124 -0.04 7.19 -36.55
N CYS A 125 -0.37 8.22 -35.76
CA CYS A 125 0.35 9.49 -35.76
C CYS A 125 1.81 9.29 -35.32
N PRO A 126 2.82 9.75 -36.09
CA PRO A 126 4.24 9.56 -35.80
C PRO A 126 4.77 10.56 -34.75
N LEU A 127 3.96 10.88 -33.74
CA LEU A 127 4.32 11.73 -32.62
C LEU A 127 4.94 10.89 -31.49
N ARG A 128 6.16 11.27 -31.09
CA ARG A 128 6.90 10.69 -29.96
C ARG A 128 6.86 11.66 -28.79
N ILE A 129 6.63 11.13 -27.59
CA ILE A 129 6.41 11.96 -26.40
C ILE A 129 7.49 11.69 -25.36
N VAL A 130 8.10 12.76 -24.87
CA VAL A 130 8.98 12.73 -23.69
C VAL A 130 8.34 13.58 -22.59
N LEU A 131 8.11 12.98 -21.43
CA LEU A 131 7.63 13.68 -20.24
C LEU A 131 8.74 13.73 -19.20
N ALA A 132 8.93 14.90 -18.58
CA ALA A 132 9.89 15.07 -17.51
C ALA A 132 9.32 15.89 -16.35
N GLY A 133 9.90 15.74 -15.16
CA GLY A 133 9.54 16.56 -14.00
C GLY A 133 10.49 16.39 -12.82
N SER A 134 10.73 17.47 -12.07
CA SER A 134 11.63 17.47 -10.91
C SER A 134 11.04 16.89 -9.63
N ALA A 135 9.73 16.67 -9.58
CA ALA A 135 9.01 16.06 -8.47
C ALA A 135 8.68 14.59 -8.81
N PRO A 136 9.57 13.63 -8.48
CA PRO A 136 9.43 12.25 -8.95
C PRO A 136 8.14 11.62 -8.43
N TRP A 137 7.73 11.92 -7.20
CA TRP A 137 6.48 11.44 -6.62
C TRP A 137 5.27 11.85 -7.47
N SER A 138 5.05 13.16 -7.68
CA SER A 138 3.88 13.65 -8.44
C SER A 138 3.86 13.11 -9.87
N MET A 139 5.03 13.02 -10.50
CA MET A 139 5.20 12.38 -11.81
C MET A 139 4.84 10.90 -11.79
N LEU A 140 5.44 10.11 -10.87
CA LEU A 140 5.24 8.67 -10.77
C LEU A 140 3.80 8.30 -10.43
N THR A 141 3.12 9.08 -9.58
CA THR A 141 1.70 8.90 -9.28
C THR A 141 0.86 9.07 -10.54
N GLY A 142 1.03 10.19 -11.27
CA GLY A 142 0.30 10.41 -12.52
C GLY A 142 0.57 9.34 -13.58
N LEU A 143 1.83 8.91 -13.73
CA LEU A 143 2.23 7.84 -14.64
C LEU A 143 1.59 6.49 -14.27
N ARG A 144 1.59 6.11 -12.98
CA ARG A 144 1.05 4.84 -12.50
C ARG A 144 -0.47 4.77 -12.56
N GLU A 145 -1.17 5.86 -12.23
CA GLU A 145 -2.63 5.88 -12.16
C GLU A 145 -3.30 5.84 -13.55
N SER A 146 -2.77 6.59 -14.53
CA SER A 146 -3.45 6.75 -15.82
C SER A 146 -2.67 6.24 -17.02
N LEU A 147 -1.35 6.10 -16.93
CA LEU A 147 -0.49 5.75 -18.06
C LEU A 147 0.14 4.34 -17.93
N ALA A 148 -0.36 3.49 -17.02
CA ALA A 148 0.11 2.12 -16.90
C ALA A 148 0.13 1.39 -18.26
N GLY A 149 1.28 0.81 -18.60
CA GLY A 149 1.54 0.14 -19.88
C GLY A 149 1.82 1.06 -21.07
N ARG A 150 1.85 2.39 -20.90
CA ARG A 150 1.99 3.38 -21.99
C ARG A 150 3.27 4.21 -21.92
N PHE A 151 4.14 3.94 -20.95
CA PHE A 151 5.38 4.68 -20.79
C PHE A 151 6.56 3.76 -20.46
N MET A 152 7.76 4.20 -20.85
CA MET A 152 9.04 3.65 -20.43
C MET A 152 9.71 4.61 -19.45
N PRO A 153 9.96 4.19 -18.19
CA PRO A 153 10.61 5.05 -17.21
C PRO A 153 12.12 5.10 -17.44
N VAL A 154 12.66 6.29 -17.63
CA VAL A 154 14.10 6.58 -17.54
C VAL A 154 14.36 7.22 -16.19
N LYS A 155 14.92 6.44 -15.25
CA LYS A 155 15.21 6.90 -13.89
C LYS A 155 16.58 7.57 -13.83
N VAL A 156 16.59 8.81 -13.35
CA VAL A 156 17.78 9.63 -13.17
C VAL A 156 18.06 9.76 -11.68
N GLY A 157 19.07 9.06 -11.19
CA GLY A 157 19.52 9.18 -9.79
C GLY A 157 20.40 10.41 -9.54
N HIS A 158 20.80 10.59 -8.29
CA HIS A 158 21.93 11.48 -7.91
C HIS A 158 23.20 11.07 -8.67
N TRP A 159 24.14 12.00 -8.83
CA TRP A 159 25.36 11.71 -9.57
C TRP A 159 26.23 10.72 -8.78
N SER A 160 26.61 9.64 -9.45
CA SER A 160 27.50 8.61 -8.94
C SER A 160 28.93 9.14 -8.77
N PHE A 161 29.74 8.42 -8.01
CA PHE A 161 31.15 8.77 -7.82
C PHE A 161 31.91 8.93 -9.17
N PRO A 162 31.80 7.99 -10.14
CA PRO A 162 32.44 8.17 -11.45
C PRO A 162 31.97 9.41 -12.23
N GLU A 163 30.70 9.76 -12.14
CA GLU A 163 30.18 10.97 -12.80
C GLU A 163 30.77 12.24 -12.18
N MET A 164 30.90 12.28 -10.84
CA MET A 164 31.49 13.42 -10.13
C MET A 164 33.00 13.54 -10.38
N VAL A 165 33.72 12.41 -10.47
CA VAL A 165 35.12 12.36 -10.89
C VAL A 165 35.26 12.89 -12.33
N GLY A 166 34.49 12.34 -13.28
CA GLY A 166 34.63 12.66 -14.69
C GLY A 166 34.23 14.09 -15.07
N ALA A 167 33.24 14.67 -14.38
CA ALA A 167 32.74 16.00 -14.71
C ALA A 167 33.30 17.14 -13.86
N PHE A 168 33.68 16.86 -12.60
CA PHE A 168 34.10 17.87 -11.63
C PHE A 168 35.47 17.60 -11.00
N GLY A 169 36.11 16.46 -11.29
CA GLY A 169 37.42 16.11 -10.75
C GLY A 169 37.39 15.81 -9.25
N PHE A 170 36.25 15.39 -8.70
CA PHE A 170 36.14 15.08 -7.27
C PHE A 170 37.02 13.88 -6.92
N ASN A 171 37.68 13.93 -5.77
CA ASN A 171 38.24 12.73 -5.13
C ASN A 171 37.19 12.04 -4.23
N LEU A 172 37.55 10.87 -3.69
CA LEU A 172 36.64 10.08 -2.85
C LEU A 172 36.17 10.85 -1.60
N GLU A 173 37.07 11.53 -0.90
CA GLU A 173 36.72 12.26 0.33
C GLU A 173 35.79 13.44 0.05
N GLN A 174 36.03 14.16 -1.04
CA GLN A 174 35.14 15.22 -1.51
C GLN A 174 33.76 14.68 -1.88
N TYR A 175 33.69 13.55 -2.58
CA TYR A 175 32.41 12.91 -2.88
C TYR A 175 31.65 12.50 -1.61
N LEU A 176 32.34 11.92 -0.63
CA LEU A 176 31.74 11.51 0.64
C LEU A 176 31.16 12.71 1.40
N PHE A 177 31.86 13.84 1.45
CA PHE A 177 31.41 15.03 2.18
C PHE A 177 30.44 15.90 1.38
N PHE A 178 30.78 16.29 0.16
CA PHE A 178 30.00 17.24 -0.65
C PHE A 178 28.87 16.59 -1.45
N GLY A 179 28.86 15.26 -1.57
CA GLY A 179 27.81 14.49 -2.22
C GLY A 179 27.76 14.62 -3.75
N GLY A 180 26.71 14.05 -4.34
CA GLY A 180 26.54 13.88 -5.79
C GLY A 180 25.60 14.89 -6.46
N TYR A 181 25.65 16.17 -6.04
CA TYR A 181 24.86 17.23 -6.69
C TYR A 181 25.73 18.07 -7.65
N PRO A 182 25.42 18.12 -8.96
CA PRO A 182 26.26 18.82 -9.93
C PRO A 182 26.24 20.35 -9.78
N GLY A 183 25.10 20.94 -9.40
CA GLY A 183 24.97 22.39 -9.21
C GLY A 183 25.93 22.97 -8.16
N PRO A 184 25.87 22.50 -6.89
CA PRO A 184 26.75 22.98 -5.83
C PRO A 184 28.20 22.47 -5.95
N ALA A 185 28.50 21.50 -6.82
CA ALA A 185 29.87 20.97 -6.98
C ALA A 185 30.92 22.03 -7.29
N ARG A 186 30.53 23.12 -7.97
CA ARG A 186 31.42 24.26 -8.28
C ARG A 186 31.68 25.18 -7.08
N LEU A 187 30.91 25.03 -6.01
CA LEU A 187 30.96 25.86 -4.81
C LEU A 187 31.78 25.23 -3.68
N VAL A 188 32.37 24.04 -3.87
CA VAL A 188 33.06 23.32 -2.78
C VAL A 188 34.26 24.08 -2.16
N LYS A 189 34.78 25.09 -2.86
CA LYS A 189 35.81 26.01 -2.31
C LYS A 189 35.25 27.03 -1.32
N ASP A 190 33.95 27.30 -1.38
CA ASP A 190 33.21 28.16 -0.46
C ASP A 190 32.13 27.30 0.23
N VAL A 191 32.56 26.61 1.29
CA VAL A 191 31.72 25.63 2.00
C VAL A 191 30.43 26.25 2.52
N ASN A 192 30.45 27.50 2.98
CA ASN A 192 29.25 28.16 3.49
C ASN A 192 28.23 28.42 2.36
N ARG A 193 28.70 28.92 1.22
CA ARG A 193 27.83 29.09 0.05
C ARG A 193 27.34 27.76 -0.50
N TRP A 194 28.18 26.71 -0.47
CA TRP A 194 27.78 25.35 -0.80
C TRP A 194 26.65 24.85 0.13
N ARG A 195 26.78 25.05 1.46
CA ARG A 195 25.74 24.69 2.43
C ARG A 195 24.41 25.40 2.16
N SER A 196 24.43 26.73 2.01
CA SER A 196 23.22 27.50 1.69
C SER A 196 22.61 27.04 0.37
N TYR A 197 23.42 26.73 -0.64
CA TYR A 197 22.90 26.20 -1.90
C TYR A 197 22.14 24.87 -1.67
N VAL A 198 22.75 23.92 -0.96
CA VAL A 198 22.11 22.62 -0.70
C VAL A 198 20.87 22.77 0.18
N SER A 199 20.93 23.53 1.26
CA SER A 199 19.80 23.72 2.19
C SER A 199 18.66 24.52 1.56
N ASP A 200 18.96 25.68 0.98
CA ASP A 200 17.92 26.66 0.61
C ASP A 200 17.41 26.45 -0.81
N THR A 201 18.21 25.88 -1.71
CA THR A 201 17.84 25.72 -3.13
C THR A 201 17.54 24.30 -3.56
N ILE A 202 17.92 23.30 -2.74
CA ILE A 202 17.65 21.88 -2.98
C ILE A 202 16.69 21.33 -1.93
N ILE A 203 17.09 21.31 -0.64
CA ILE A 203 16.33 20.64 0.42
C ILE A 203 15.00 21.33 0.67
N SER A 204 15.02 22.64 0.97
CA SER A 204 13.79 23.38 1.29
C SER A 204 12.76 23.33 0.16
N PRO A 205 13.12 23.59 -1.13
CA PRO A 205 12.15 23.48 -2.22
C PRO A 205 11.67 22.04 -2.48
N ALA A 206 12.51 21.02 -2.32
CA ALA A 206 12.09 19.64 -2.50
C ALA A 206 11.04 19.22 -1.45
N VAL A 207 11.20 19.66 -0.21
CA VAL A 207 10.22 19.38 0.85
C VAL A 207 8.97 20.26 0.69
N GLU A 208 9.14 21.56 0.48
CA GLU A 208 8.03 22.53 0.43
C GLU A 208 7.19 22.46 -0.83
N ARG A 209 7.84 22.43 -2.01
CA ARG A 209 7.16 22.52 -3.30
C ARG A 209 6.86 21.14 -3.84
N ASP A 210 7.85 20.26 -3.83
CA ASP A 210 7.73 18.98 -4.55
C ASP A 210 6.97 17.92 -3.73
N ILE A 211 6.98 18.02 -2.39
CA ILE A 211 6.18 17.18 -1.49
C ILE A 211 4.97 17.97 -0.97
N ILE A 212 5.17 19.00 -0.15
CA ILE A 212 4.08 19.65 0.61
C ILE A 212 3.06 20.36 -0.31
N ALA A 213 3.49 21.04 -1.38
CA ALA A 213 2.55 21.76 -2.25
C ALA A 213 1.84 20.86 -3.27
N LEU A 214 2.45 19.74 -3.66
CA LEU A 214 1.88 18.78 -4.62
C LEU A 214 1.08 17.64 -3.97
N THR A 215 1.15 17.51 -2.65
CA THR A 215 0.43 16.48 -1.89
C THR A 215 -0.30 17.10 -0.71
N ARG A 216 -1.43 16.52 -0.32
CA ARG A 216 -2.17 17.00 0.86
C ARG A 216 -1.48 16.52 2.14
N ILE A 217 -0.48 17.27 2.61
CA ILE A 217 0.22 17.01 3.87
C ILE A 217 -0.54 17.66 5.03
N GLU A 218 -1.03 16.84 5.96
CA GLU A 218 -1.74 17.34 7.16
C GLU A 218 -0.82 18.11 8.12
N LYS A 219 0.45 17.74 8.23
CA LYS A 219 1.43 18.32 9.18
C LYS A 219 2.76 18.67 8.50
N PRO A 220 2.84 19.78 7.76
CA PRO A 220 4.06 20.18 7.04
C PRO A 220 5.30 20.33 7.93
N ALA A 221 5.16 20.83 9.16
CA ALA A 221 6.26 20.99 10.10
C ALA A 221 6.85 19.63 10.54
N LEU A 222 6.00 18.62 10.72
CA LEU A 222 6.43 17.26 11.06
C LEU A 222 7.25 16.64 9.94
N MET A 223 6.85 16.83 8.68
CA MET A 223 7.60 16.35 7.51
C MET A 223 9.04 16.89 7.51
N ARG A 224 9.23 18.19 7.76
CA ARG A 224 10.57 18.81 7.84
C ARG A 224 11.40 18.21 8.97
N ARG A 225 10.83 18.14 10.19
CA ARG A 225 11.53 17.57 11.34
C ARG A 225 11.88 16.09 11.13
N LEU A 226 11.05 15.34 10.40
CA LEU A 226 11.36 13.95 10.04
C LEU A 226 12.52 13.88 9.03
N MET A 227 12.56 14.75 8.02
CA MET A 227 13.70 14.85 7.10
C MET A 227 15.00 15.16 7.86
N ASP A 228 14.94 16.14 8.75
CA ASP A 228 16.06 16.54 9.61
C ASP A 228 16.56 15.36 10.46
N LEU A 229 15.64 14.70 11.16
CA LEU A 229 15.94 13.54 11.99
C LEU A 229 16.57 12.41 11.15
N ALA A 230 16.02 12.16 9.96
CA ALA A 230 16.49 11.06 9.13
C ALA A 230 17.87 11.33 8.52
N ALA A 231 18.23 12.60 8.30
CA ALA A 231 19.60 12.97 7.94
C ALA A 231 20.57 12.80 9.13
N ASP A 232 20.17 13.16 10.35
CA ASP A 232 21.00 13.02 11.56
C ASP A 232 21.27 11.55 11.92
N TYR A 233 20.28 10.69 11.67
CA TYR A 233 20.32 9.25 11.91
C TYR A 233 20.60 8.41 10.65
N SER A 234 21.10 9.02 9.58
CA SER A 234 21.46 8.26 8.37
C SER A 234 22.54 7.22 8.67
N GLY A 235 22.40 6.03 8.08
CA GLY A 235 23.20 4.84 8.39
C GLY A 235 22.78 4.13 9.68
N GLN A 236 21.64 4.47 10.30
CA GLN A 236 21.24 3.86 11.58
C GLN A 236 19.80 3.33 11.57
N ILE A 237 19.59 2.23 12.30
CA ILE A 237 18.26 1.67 12.56
C ILE A 237 17.56 2.51 13.63
N LEU A 238 16.43 3.12 13.29
CA LEU A 238 15.64 3.93 14.20
C LEU A 238 14.19 3.46 14.20
N SER A 239 13.67 3.04 15.36
CA SER A 239 12.29 2.58 15.46
C SER A 239 11.30 3.76 15.38
N PHE A 240 10.11 3.52 14.83
CA PHE A 240 9.06 4.55 14.78
C PHE A 240 8.68 5.08 16.16
N ASN A 241 8.68 4.24 17.20
CA ASN A 241 8.42 4.68 18.57
C ASN A 241 9.49 5.68 19.07
N LYS A 242 10.76 5.46 18.72
CA LYS A 242 11.83 6.41 19.08
C LYS A 242 11.71 7.72 18.30
N MET A 243 11.32 7.65 17.02
CA MET A 243 11.02 8.85 16.24
C MET A 243 9.85 9.64 16.84
N LEU A 244 8.76 8.97 17.24
CA LEU A 244 7.61 9.60 17.90
C LEU A 244 8.01 10.32 19.19
N GLY A 245 8.92 9.75 19.97
CA GLY A 245 9.43 10.38 21.18
C GLY A 245 10.26 11.65 20.93
N GLN A 246 10.87 11.78 19.74
CA GLN A 246 11.70 12.93 19.35
C GLN A 246 10.92 13.98 18.54
N LEU A 247 9.82 13.58 17.90
CA LEU A 247 9.00 14.41 17.04
C LEU A 247 7.68 14.77 17.72
N GLN A 248 7.61 16.00 18.23
CA GLN A 248 6.35 16.56 18.74
C GLN A 248 5.26 16.54 17.67
N GLU A 249 4.01 16.36 18.10
CA GLU A 249 2.81 16.35 17.25
C GLU A 249 2.77 15.23 16.18
N ALA A 250 3.69 14.26 16.23
CA ALA A 250 3.74 13.18 15.23
C ALA A 250 2.45 12.33 15.18
N GLY A 251 1.75 12.19 16.32
CA GLY A 251 0.44 11.55 16.42
C GLY A 251 0.52 10.02 16.42
N ASN A 252 0.95 9.39 15.33
CA ASN A 252 1.08 7.94 15.23
C ASN A 252 2.25 7.49 14.31
N ALA A 253 2.66 6.23 14.45
CA ALA A 253 3.77 5.65 13.67
C ALA A 253 3.45 5.52 12.17
N THR A 254 2.18 5.34 11.81
CA THR A 254 1.73 5.23 10.41
C THR A 254 1.98 6.52 9.64
N THR A 255 1.73 7.69 10.24
CA THR A 255 2.01 8.99 9.63
C THR A 255 3.51 9.18 9.38
N LEU A 256 4.37 8.74 10.31
CA LEU A 256 5.82 8.80 10.09
C LEU A 256 6.27 7.84 8.98
N ALA A 257 5.68 6.65 8.89
CA ALA A 257 5.96 5.71 7.81
C ALA A 257 5.52 6.27 6.44
N GLU A 258 4.33 6.87 6.36
CA GLU A 258 3.83 7.55 5.17
C GLU A 258 4.73 8.73 4.77
N TYR A 259 5.17 9.54 5.73
CA TYR A 259 6.04 10.68 5.44
C TYR A 259 7.44 10.25 5.01
N LEU A 260 7.97 9.19 5.62
CA LEU A 260 9.24 8.59 5.21
C LEU A 260 9.16 7.99 3.79
N ASP A 261 8.02 7.40 3.44
CA ASP A 261 7.77 6.92 2.07
C ASP A 261 7.72 8.08 1.07
N LEU A 262 7.06 9.20 1.41
CA LEU A 262 7.08 10.40 0.57
C LEU A 262 8.50 10.98 0.38
N LEU A 263 9.31 11.02 1.44
CA LEU A 263 10.72 11.45 1.36
C LEU A 263 11.57 10.51 0.49
N SER A 264 11.29 9.20 0.55
CA SER A 264 11.93 8.18 -0.28
C SER A 264 11.59 8.39 -1.75
N GLN A 265 10.32 8.64 -2.05
CA GLN A 265 9.84 8.87 -3.41
C GLN A 265 10.28 10.23 -3.97
N ALA A 266 10.55 11.22 -3.12
CA ALA A 266 11.24 12.45 -3.52
C ALA A 266 12.77 12.28 -3.72
N SER A 267 13.29 11.06 -3.52
CA SER A 267 14.71 10.73 -3.62
C SER A 267 15.60 11.55 -2.66
N LEU A 268 15.08 11.84 -1.46
CA LEU A 268 15.82 12.53 -0.39
C LEU A 268 16.36 11.53 0.63
N VAL A 269 15.48 10.74 1.24
CA VAL A 269 15.84 9.80 2.32
C VAL A 269 14.99 8.55 2.22
N VAL A 270 15.58 7.38 2.42
CA VAL A 270 14.87 6.09 2.43
C VAL A 270 14.91 5.47 3.83
N GLY A 271 13.80 4.85 4.23
CA GLY A 271 13.76 3.91 5.35
C GLY A 271 13.92 2.49 4.84
N LEU A 272 15.15 1.96 4.85
CA LEU A 272 15.40 0.59 4.40
C LEU A 272 14.70 -0.39 5.34
N PRO A 273 13.89 -1.32 4.81
CA PRO A 273 13.25 -2.33 5.65
C PRO A 273 14.25 -3.41 6.06
N ARG A 274 13.90 -4.17 7.10
CA ARG A 274 14.67 -5.34 7.51
C ARG A 274 14.48 -6.49 6.52
N TYR A 275 15.58 -7.11 6.11
CA TYR A 275 15.58 -8.36 5.36
C TYR A 275 15.17 -9.51 6.27
N SER A 276 14.15 -10.26 5.86
CA SER A 276 13.65 -11.44 6.57
C SER A 276 13.79 -12.74 5.78
N GLY A 277 14.17 -12.67 4.50
CA GLY A 277 14.10 -13.79 3.55
C GLY A 277 12.69 -14.13 3.04
N ALA A 278 11.63 -13.55 3.64
CA ALA A 278 10.26 -13.73 3.18
C ALA A 278 9.90 -12.72 2.07
N ARG A 279 9.05 -13.12 1.11
CA ARG A 279 8.59 -12.25 0.00
C ARG A 279 7.76 -11.05 0.46
N TYR A 280 7.27 -11.06 1.71
CA TYR A 280 6.55 -9.94 2.31
C TYR A 280 7.45 -9.20 3.30
N VAL A 281 7.75 -7.95 2.97
CA VAL A 281 8.45 -7.02 3.86
C VAL A 281 7.54 -6.69 5.03
N ALA A 282 7.99 -6.97 6.26
CA ALA A 282 7.23 -6.64 7.46
C ALA A 282 7.05 -5.11 7.54
N ARG A 283 5.85 -4.61 7.21
CA ARG A 283 5.45 -3.18 7.30
C ARG A 283 5.58 -2.54 8.72
N GLY A 284 6.16 -3.25 9.69
CA GLY A 284 6.41 -2.78 11.05
C GLY A 284 7.85 -2.96 11.55
N SER A 285 8.81 -3.38 10.70
CA SER A 285 10.22 -3.45 11.13
C SER A 285 10.81 -2.04 11.29
N SER A 286 11.64 -1.84 12.31
CA SER A 286 12.41 -0.60 12.46
C SER A 286 13.25 -0.34 11.21
N PRO A 287 13.04 0.77 10.49
CA PRO A 287 13.80 1.06 9.28
C PRO A 287 15.24 1.47 9.62
N LYS A 288 16.17 1.16 8.72
CA LYS A 288 17.48 1.82 8.67
C LYS A 288 17.36 3.06 7.81
N LEU A 289 17.53 4.23 8.41
CA LEU A 289 17.42 5.51 7.71
C LEU A 289 18.68 5.73 6.88
N ASN A 290 18.52 6.15 5.63
CA ASN A 290 19.65 6.43 4.76
C ASN A 290 19.33 7.60 3.83
N VAL A 291 20.12 8.68 3.87
CA VAL A 291 20.01 9.74 2.87
C VAL A 291 20.38 9.19 1.49
N LEU A 292 19.77 9.72 0.43
CA LEU A 292 20.08 9.31 -0.94
C LEU A 292 21.20 10.13 -1.58
N ASN A 293 21.72 11.12 -0.83
CA ASN A 293 22.89 11.92 -1.16
C ASN A 293 23.51 12.45 0.15
N THR A 294 24.81 12.25 0.39
CA THR A 294 25.47 12.65 1.66
C THR A 294 25.47 14.15 1.89
N ALA A 295 25.34 14.97 0.84
CA ALA A 295 25.14 16.42 0.95
C ALA A 295 23.94 16.78 1.84
N LEU A 296 22.91 15.92 1.89
CA LEU A 296 21.72 16.10 2.72
C LEU A 296 22.02 15.98 4.22
N MET A 297 23.12 15.31 4.58
CA MET A 297 23.63 15.25 5.95
C MET A 297 24.59 16.40 6.23
N THR A 298 25.58 16.59 5.36
CA THR A 298 26.73 17.47 5.62
C THR A 298 26.42 18.94 5.44
N ALA A 299 25.44 19.30 4.59
CA ALA A 299 25.03 20.70 4.42
C ALA A 299 24.43 21.32 5.70
N ARG A 300 23.94 20.48 6.61
CA ARG A 300 23.33 20.86 7.89
C ARG A 300 24.34 20.92 9.04
N LEU A 301 25.56 20.43 8.82
CA LEU A 301 26.61 20.47 9.84
C LEU A 301 27.25 21.85 9.88
N THR A 302 27.48 22.37 11.08
CA THR A 302 28.28 23.59 11.30
C THR A 302 29.79 23.34 11.13
N ARG A 303 30.23 22.08 11.27
CA ARG A 303 31.64 21.63 11.20
C ARG A 303 32.20 21.62 9.79
N SER A 304 33.45 22.05 9.63
CA SER A 304 34.20 22.09 8.36
C SER A 304 34.50 20.70 7.80
N PHE A 305 34.95 20.65 6.53
CA PHE A 305 35.37 19.42 5.87
C PHE A 305 36.45 18.67 6.67
N ASP A 306 37.49 19.37 7.10
CA ASP A 306 38.61 18.77 7.81
C ASP A 306 38.23 18.28 9.22
N GLU A 307 37.36 19.02 9.93
CA GLU A 307 36.85 18.61 11.24
C GLU A 307 36.02 17.33 11.14
N VAL A 308 35.15 17.23 10.13
CA VAL A 308 34.33 16.03 9.92
C VAL A 308 35.17 14.84 9.44
N ARG A 309 36.22 15.10 8.66
CA ARG A 309 37.19 14.08 8.23
C ARG A 309 38.00 13.53 9.40
N ALA A 310 38.38 14.37 10.35
CA ALA A 310 39.11 13.96 11.56
C ALA A 310 38.24 13.16 12.55
N ASP A 311 36.92 13.39 12.59
CA ASP A 311 35.98 12.61 13.38
C ASP A 311 35.71 11.24 12.74
N HIS A 312 36.46 10.22 13.16
CA HIS A 312 36.31 8.85 12.65
C HIS A 312 34.89 8.27 12.75
N THR A 313 34.12 8.67 13.78
CA THR A 313 32.75 8.18 13.96
C THR A 313 31.81 8.82 12.95
N MET A 314 31.90 10.14 12.77
CA MET A 314 31.11 10.84 11.75
C MET A 314 31.52 10.42 10.34
N TRP A 315 32.81 10.31 10.06
CA TRP A 315 33.32 9.86 8.78
C TRP A 315 32.85 8.44 8.44
N GLY A 316 32.82 7.55 9.43
CA GLY A 316 32.24 6.21 9.27
C GLY A 316 30.77 6.24 8.84
N ARG A 317 29.96 7.08 9.49
CA ARG A 317 28.55 7.26 9.12
C ARG A 317 28.38 7.85 7.71
N LEU A 318 29.26 8.76 7.29
CA LEU A 318 29.25 9.29 5.92
C LEU A 318 29.59 8.23 4.88
N VAL A 319 30.61 7.40 5.15
CA VAL A 319 30.98 6.28 4.27
C VAL A 319 29.82 5.29 4.12
N GLU A 320 29.20 4.90 5.23
CA GLU A 320 28.06 3.99 5.21
C GLU A 320 26.86 4.60 4.47
N SER A 321 26.54 5.87 4.75
CA SER A 321 25.45 6.58 4.08
C SER A 321 25.69 6.72 2.58
N ALA A 322 26.93 6.97 2.15
CA ALA A 322 27.32 7.02 0.74
C ALA A 322 27.17 5.66 0.05
N VAL A 323 27.56 4.57 0.72
CA VAL A 323 27.34 3.20 0.21
C VAL A 323 25.84 2.91 0.07
N GLY A 324 25.03 3.22 1.08
CA GLY A 324 23.58 3.03 1.02
C GLY A 324 22.92 3.86 -0.08
N ALA A 325 23.35 5.12 -0.24
CA ALA A 325 22.87 6.02 -1.29
C ALA A 325 23.22 5.48 -2.67
N HIS A 326 24.47 5.07 -2.87
CA HIS A 326 24.96 4.48 -4.12
C HIS A 326 24.18 3.22 -4.49
N LEU A 327 24.01 2.31 -3.53
CA LEU A 327 23.26 1.07 -3.72
C LEU A 327 21.81 1.36 -4.13
N HIS A 328 21.13 2.26 -3.41
CA HIS A 328 19.75 2.60 -3.71
C HIS A 328 19.60 3.28 -5.08
N ASN A 329 20.47 4.26 -5.39
CA ASN A 329 20.43 5.02 -6.63
C ASN A 329 20.74 4.17 -7.87
N THR A 330 21.45 3.04 -7.71
CA THR A 330 21.92 2.19 -8.83
C THR A 330 21.30 0.80 -8.89
N ALA A 331 20.42 0.43 -7.94
CA ALA A 331 19.72 -0.86 -7.92
C ALA A 331 18.71 -1.03 -9.08
N GLY A 332 18.09 0.07 -9.52
CA GLY A 332 17.07 0.04 -10.56
C GLY A 332 15.83 -0.78 -10.17
N HIS A 333 15.10 -1.31 -11.15
CA HIS A 333 14.00 -2.27 -10.92
C HIS A 333 14.51 -3.69 -10.66
N MET A 334 15.83 -3.86 -10.69
CA MET A 334 16.50 -5.15 -10.80
C MET A 334 17.17 -5.62 -9.50
N ALA A 335 17.07 -4.88 -8.40
CA ALA A 335 17.53 -5.32 -7.09
C ALA A 335 16.79 -4.59 -5.97
N ASP A 336 16.47 -5.30 -4.89
CA ASP A 336 15.85 -4.71 -3.70
C ASP A 336 16.90 -4.54 -2.59
N LEU A 337 16.87 -3.41 -1.89
CA LEU A 337 17.84 -3.05 -0.85
C LEU A 337 17.19 -3.06 0.54
N TYR A 338 17.85 -3.73 1.48
CA TYR A 338 17.41 -3.92 2.85
C TYR A 338 18.56 -3.67 3.83
N HIS A 339 18.28 -3.69 5.13
CA HIS A 339 19.28 -3.97 6.18
C HIS A 339 19.02 -5.34 6.81
N TRP A 340 19.95 -5.91 7.58
CA TRP A 340 19.64 -7.09 8.38
C TRP A 340 20.18 -6.95 9.79
N ARG A 341 19.36 -7.32 10.78
CA ARG A 341 19.77 -7.39 12.17
C ARG A 341 19.06 -8.53 12.90
N GLU A 342 19.81 -9.30 13.68
CA GLU A 342 19.29 -10.36 14.55
C GLU A 342 20.11 -10.40 15.85
N ALA A 343 19.45 -10.11 16.96
CA ALA A 343 20.09 -9.89 18.26
C ALA A 343 21.27 -8.88 18.18
N MET A 344 22.49 -9.37 18.35
CA MET A 344 23.75 -8.58 18.35
C MET A 344 24.45 -8.58 16.98
N HIS A 345 23.90 -9.28 15.99
CA HIS A 345 24.48 -9.39 14.65
C HIS A 345 23.73 -8.45 13.70
N GLU A 346 24.47 -7.65 12.94
CA GLU A 346 23.95 -6.71 11.95
C GLU A 346 24.77 -6.82 10.67
N PHE A 347 24.11 -6.67 9.53
CA PHE A 347 24.70 -6.35 8.25
C PHE A 347 24.15 -5.00 7.81
N ASP A 348 25.04 -4.11 7.38
CA ASP A 348 24.66 -2.74 7.06
C ASP A 348 23.63 -2.70 5.93
N PHE A 349 23.85 -3.50 4.89
CA PHE A 349 22.94 -3.63 3.76
C PHE A 349 22.78 -5.08 3.31
N VAL A 350 21.63 -5.40 2.72
CA VAL A 350 21.40 -6.66 2.01
C VAL A 350 20.78 -6.35 0.64
N LEU A 351 21.45 -6.79 -0.42
CA LEU A 351 20.86 -6.81 -1.76
C LEU A 351 20.15 -8.15 -1.96
N SER A 352 18.90 -8.09 -2.39
CA SER A 352 18.09 -9.28 -2.69
C SER A 352 17.77 -9.35 -4.17
N ARG A 353 18.65 -10.01 -4.95
CA ARG A 353 18.45 -10.41 -6.35
C ARG A 353 19.65 -11.22 -6.86
N GLY A 354 19.52 -11.86 -8.03
CA GLY A 354 20.60 -12.57 -8.70
C GLY A 354 20.79 -13.95 -8.09
N LEU A 355 22.03 -14.31 -7.78
CA LEU A 355 22.46 -15.61 -7.24
C LEU A 355 22.11 -15.81 -5.75
N GLY A 356 21.08 -15.14 -5.23
CA GLY A 356 20.70 -15.12 -3.82
C GLY A 356 21.17 -13.86 -3.07
N PRO A 357 20.76 -13.71 -1.79
CA PRO A 357 21.00 -12.48 -1.03
C PRO A 357 22.49 -12.21 -0.79
N VAL A 358 22.88 -10.96 -0.94
CA VAL A 358 24.24 -10.47 -0.71
C VAL A 358 24.24 -9.54 0.49
N GLY A 359 24.80 -10.00 1.62
CA GLY A 359 25.03 -9.15 2.79
C GLY A 359 26.27 -8.29 2.59
N ILE A 360 26.15 -6.98 2.79
CA ILE A 360 27.23 -6.01 2.59
C ILE A 360 27.53 -5.34 3.93
N GLU A 361 28.77 -5.50 4.37
CA GLU A 361 29.29 -4.88 5.60
C GLU A 361 30.25 -3.76 5.20
N VAL A 362 30.08 -2.57 5.78
CA VAL A 362 30.89 -1.39 5.49
C VAL A 362 31.85 -1.11 6.66
N LYS A 363 33.13 -0.88 6.36
CA LYS A 363 34.17 -0.55 7.35
C LYS A 363 34.99 0.65 6.90
N SER A 364 34.85 1.76 7.63
CA SER A 364 35.64 2.98 7.42
C SER A 364 37.02 2.96 8.10
N GLY A 365 37.24 2.08 9.08
CA GLY A 365 38.48 1.97 9.87
C GLY A 365 39.15 0.59 9.79
N ALA A 366 40.36 0.47 10.36
CA ALA A 366 41.19 -0.75 10.32
C ALA A 366 40.80 -1.83 11.35
N GLY A 367 39.76 -1.61 12.17
CA GLY A 367 39.30 -2.55 13.18
C GLY A 367 38.75 -3.86 12.59
N ALA A 368 39.11 -4.99 13.18
CA ALA A 368 38.55 -6.28 12.80
C ALA A 368 37.06 -6.35 13.22
N GLY A 369 36.14 -6.41 12.26
CA GLY A 369 34.73 -6.68 12.53
C GLY A 369 34.56 -8.05 13.19
N LYS A 370 33.62 -8.18 14.14
CA LYS A 370 33.28 -9.45 14.79
C LYS A 370 32.84 -10.47 13.73
N ARG A 371 33.60 -11.56 13.54
CA ARG A 371 33.34 -12.62 12.54
C ARG A 371 31.93 -13.24 12.65
N HIS A 372 31.33 -13.20 13.85
CA HIS A 372 30.06 -13.83 14.17
C HIS A 372 28.85 -13.32 13.36
N GLY A 373 28.85 -12.07 12.88
CA GLY A 373 27.73 -11.56 12.07
C GLY A 373 27.59 -12.26 10.70
N ARG A 374 28.73 -12.58 10.07
CA ARG A 374 28.77 -13.28 8.77
C ARG A 374 28.34 -14.74 8.87
N GLU A 375 28.71 -15.39 9.96
CA GLU A 375 28.31 -16.78 10.22
C GLU A 375 26.82 -16.85 10.56
N ALA A 376 26.32 -15.95 11.42
CA ALA A 376 24.89 -15.87 11.73
C ALA A 376 24.04 -15.63 10.48
N PHE A 377 24.43 -14.71 9.61
CA PHE A 377 23.69 -14.43 8.36
C PHE A 377 23.71 -15.62 7.40
N ARG A 378 24.86 -16.27 7.20
CA ARG A 378 24.95 -17.46 6.33
C ARG A 378 24.24 -18.69 6.91
N ASN A 379 24.21 -18.83 8.23
CA ASN A 379 23.44 -19.89 8.89
C ASN A 379 21.93 -19.64 8.73
N ARG A 380 21.49 -18.37 8.82
CA ARG A 380 20.09 -18.00 8.65
C ARG A 380 19.64 -18.07 7.18
N PHE A 381 20.51 -17.71 6.25
CA PHE A 381 20.27 -17.71 4.81
C PHE A 381 21.33 -18.56 4.10
N PRO A 382 21.15 -19.89 4.03
CA PRO A 382 22.05 -20.76 3.29
C PRO A 382 22.21 -20.31 1.83
N GLY A 383 23.44 -20.27 1.33
CA GLY A 383 23.75 -19.74 -0.01
C GLY A 383 23.89 -18.22 -0.10
N ALA A 384 23.66 -17.48 0.99
CA ALA A 384 23.91 -16.04 1.01
C ALA A 384 25.40 -15.72 0.85
N ARG A 385 25.70 -14.75 -0.02
CA ARG A 385 27.04 -14.20 -0.20
C ARG A 385 27.25 -13.01 0.73
N THR A 386 28.51 -12.71 1.03
CA THR A 386 28.84 -11.57 1.90
C THR A 386 30.00 -10.76 1.32
N LEU A 387 29.82 -9.46 1.23
CA LEU A 387 30.86 -8.51 0.80
C LEU A 387 31.33 -7.66 1.98
N LEU A 388 32.61 -7.35 2.00
CA LEU A 388 33.21 -6.38 2.92
C LEU A 388 33.67 -5.19 2.09
N VAL A 389 33.18 -4.01 2.39
CA VAL A 389 33.57 -2.76 1.74
C VAL A 389 34.47 -1.95 2.68
N GLY A 390 35.62 -1.49 2.17
CA GLY A 390 36.62 -0.72 2.91
C GLY A 390 38.00 -1.38 2.92
N LYS A 391 38.92 -0.85 3.75
CA LYS A 391 40.38 -1.13 3.71
C LYS A 391 40.81 -2.62 3.73
N ARG A 392 39.96 -3.53 4.21
CA ARG A 392 40.25 -4.98 4.32
C ARG A 392 39.39 -5.85 3.39
N GLY A 393 38.66 -5.23 2.47
CA GLY A 393 37.80 -5.89 1.50
C GLY A 393 37.87 -5.16 0.16
N ILE A 394 36.72 -4.96 -0.47
CA ILE A 394 36.61 -4.20 -1.72
C ILE A 394 36.90 -2.72 -1.40
N PRO A 395 37.88 -2.08 -2.06
CA PRO A 395 38.14 -0.65 -1.95
C PRO A 395 36.86 0.17 -2.19
N LEU A 396 36.69 1.26 -1.42
CA LEU A 396 35.44 2.01 -1.43
C LEU A 396 35.19 2.72 -2.78
N ASP A 397 36.23 3.28 -3.37
CA ASP A 397 36.21 3.88 -4.72
C ASP A 397 35.87 2.84 -5.80
N GLU A 398 36.44 1.64 -5.73
CA GLU A 398 36.07 0.53 -6.62
C GLU A 398 34.58 0.16 -6.45
N PHE A 399 34.11 0.04 -5.20
CA PHE A 399 32.73 -0.29 -4.89
C PHE A 399 31.74 0.74 -5.47
N LEU A 400 32.02 2.02 -5.25
CA LEU A 400 31.20 3.14 -5.73
C LEU A 400 31.29 3.35 -7.25
N SER A 401 32.25 2.70 -7.92
CA SER A 401 32.40 2.79 -9.39
C SER A 401 31.56 1.78 -10.17
N LYS A 402 30.94 0.81 -9.49
CA LYS A 402 30.09 -0.22 -10.10
C LYS A 402 28.67 -0.13 -9.56
N PRO A 403 27.62 -0.24 -10.40
CA PRO A 403 26.24 -0.16 -9.94
C PRO A 403 25.86 -1.36 -9.05
N ALA A 404 24.84 -1.22 -8.21
CA ALA A 404 24.39 -2.26 -7.28
C ALA A 404 24.13 -3.63 -7.96
N ARG A 405 23.61 -3.63 -9.20
CA ARG A 405 23.42 -4.87 -9.98
C ARG A 405 24.72 -5.68 -10.15
N TYR A 406 25.86 -5.02 -10.35
CA TYR A 406 27.14 -5.69 -10.49
C TYR A 406 27.45 -6.47 -9.23
N TRP A 407 27.23 -5.86 -8.06
CA TRP A 407 27.46 -6.48 -6.75
C TRP A 407 26.42 -7.56 -6.40
N ALA A 408 25.19 -7.43 -6.90
CA ALA A 408 24.17 -8.47 -6.78
C ALA A 408 24.53 -9.74 -7.55
N ASP A 409 25.29 -9.64 -8.64
CA ASP A 409 25.72 -10.79 -9.46
C ASP A 409 27.22 -11.13 -9.26
N TYR A 410 27.90 -10.43 -8.36
CA TYR A 410 29.36 -10.57 -8.17
C TYR A 410 29.73 -11.87 -7.44
N ASP A 411 30.39 -12.78 -8.16
CA ASP A 411 30.93 -14.04 -7.66
C ASP A 411 32.44 -13.97 -7.39
N GLY A 412 32.89 -12.95 -6.64
CA GLY A 412 34.30 -12.74 -6.32
C GLY A 412 35.06 -13.98 -5.81
N PRO A 413 36.41 -13.93 -5.79
CA PRO A 413 37.25 -15.09 -5.53
C PRO A 413 36.90 -15.75 -4.19
N SER A 414 36.62 -17.06 -4.23
CA SER A 414 36.33 -17.90 -3.08
C SER A 414 37.37 -17.70 -1.97
N GLN A 415 36.97 -17.05 -0.88
CA GLN A 415 37.87 -16.89 0.26
C GLN A 415 38.14 -18.26 0.91
N PRO A 416 39.41 -18.62 1.17
CA PRO A 416 39.76 -19.95 1.64
C PRO A 416 39.45 -20.16 3.13
N GLY A 417 38.90 -21.32 3.46
CA GLY A 417 39.17 -22.02 4.73
C GLY A 417 38.09 -21.94 5.81
N ALA A 418 37.17 -22.91 5.81
CA ALA A 418 36.67 -23.53 7.04
C ALA A 418 36.68 -25.05 6.84
N GLY A 419 37.83 -25.65 7.18
CA GLY A 419 38.07 -27.08 7.04
C GLY A 419 37.04 -27.91 7.80
N SER A 420 36.56 -28.95 7.12
CA SER A 420 35.81 -30.06 7.70
C SER A 420 36.61 -30.73 8.82
N ARG A 421 36.23 -30.50 10.08
CA ARG A 421 36.64 -31.40 11.17
C ARG A 421 35.58 -32.49 11.33
N LYS A 422 35.90 -33.68 10.83
CA LYS A 422 35.29 -34.95 11.25
C LYS A 422 35.32 -35.01 12.77
N ARG A 423 34.15 -35.17 13.42
CA ARG A 423 34.08 -35.63 14.81
C ARG A 423 33.95 -37.15 14.80
N THR A 424 34.93 -37.78 15.40
CA THR A 424 34.98 -39.19 15.78
C THR A 424 33.99 -39.48 16.90
N CYS A 425 33.38 -40.66 16.84
CA CYS A 425 32.61 -41.27 17.92
C CYS A 425 33.44 -41.39 19.20
N GLY A 426 32.77 -41.20 20.33
CA GLY A 426 33.23 -41.59 21.66
C GLY A 426 32.00 -41.92 22.50
N GLU A 427 31.93 -43.15 22.96
CA GLU A 427 30.82 -43.76 23.68
C GLU A 427 30.74 -43.33 25.16
N ASP A 428 29.52 -43.52 25.67
CA ASP A 428 29.16 -43.97 27.01
C ASP A 428 29.00 -42.93 28.16
N ARG A 429 27.73 -42.77 28.58
CA ARG A 429 27.29 -43.14 29.94
C ARG A 429 25.77 -43.00 30.10
N THR A 430 25.15 -44.12 30.41
CA THR A 430 23.74 -44.36 30.75
C THR A 430 23.30 -43.70 32.07
N ARG A 431 22.09 -43.10 32.10
CA ARG A 431 21.23 -42.90 33.31
C ARG A 431 19.74 -42.93 32.91
N PRO A 432 18.83 -43.37 33.81
CA PRO A 432 17.53 -43.91 33.44
C PRO A 432 16.47 -42.85 33.12
N VAL A 433 15.62 -43.19 32.16
CA VAL A 433 14.46 -42.40 31.68
C VAL A 433 13.34 -42.44 32.73
N ARG A 434 12.92 -41.27 33.21
CA ARG A 434 11.56 -41.05 33.73
C ARG A 434 10.71 -40.55 32.55
N GLU A 435 9.62 -41.23 32.25
CA GLU A 435 8.65 -40.82 31.23
C GLU A 435 8.06 -39.43 31.57
N PRO A 436 8.16 -38.44 30.66
CA PRO A 436 7.33 -37.25 30.73
C PRO A 436 6.05 -37.47 29.93
N THR A 437 4.92 -37.35 30.61
CA THR A 437 3.60 -37.08 30.02
C THR A 437 3.70 -35.88 29.05
N PRO A 438 3.21 -35.96 27.80
CA PRO A 438 3.36 -34.87 26.86
C PRO A 438 2.36 -33.75 27.20
N ARG A 439 2.83 -32.74 27.94
CA ARG A 439 2.29 -31.38 27.87
C ARG A 439 2.74 -30.77 26.54
N TYR A 440 1.84 -30.68 25.56
CA TYR A 440 2.06 -29.87 24.37
C TYR A 440 2.14 -28.40 24.76
N ALA A 441 3.36 -27.86 24.78
CA ALA A 441 3.65 -26.46 25.05
C ALA A 441 4.38 -25.83 23.86
N GLY A 442 3.61 -25.04 23.10
CA GLY A 442 3.95 -23.77 22.43
C GLY A 442 5.37 -23.51 21.92
N LYS A 443 5.51 -23.50 20.59
CA LYS A 443 6.05 -22.40 19.74
C LYS A 443 6.28 -22.93 18.31
N ALA A 444 5.21 -23.35 17.63
CA ALA A 444 5.19 -23.37 16.18
C ALA A 444 4.85 -21.95 15.71
N THR A 445 5.82 -21.04 15.82
CA THR A 445 5.75 -19.78 15.08
C THR A 445 5.64 -20.11 13.60
N THR A 446 4.86 -19.33 12.86
CA THR A 446 4.51 -19.38 11.43
C THR A 446 5.65 -19.49 10.40
N GLU A 447 6.86 -19.89 10.81
CA GLU A 447 7.89 -20.42 9.93
C GLU A 447 7.52 -21.84 9.49
N THR A 448 7.59 -22.09 8.17
CA THR A 448 7.40 -23.36 7.46
C THR A 448 5.95 -23.82 7.18
N TRP A 449 5.19 -22.97 6.49
CA TRP A 449 4.36 -23.51 5.38
C TRP A 449 5.28 -23.65 4.17
N THR A 450 6.00 -24.78 4.06
CA THR A 450 6.63 -25.12 2.79
C THR A 450 5.53 -25.25 1.75
N GLN A 451 5.53 -24.36 0.75
CA GLN A 451 4.83 -24.62 -0.51
C GLN A 451 5.32 -25.99 -1.00
N PRO A 452 4.44 -26.85 -1.53
CA PRO A 452 4.90 -28.06 -2.16
C PRO A 452 5.82 -27.65 -3.31
N LEU A 453 6.82 -28.47 -3.58
CA LEU A 453 7.71 -28.26 -4.71
C LEU A 453 6.95 -28.58 -5.99
N VAL A 454 6.18 -27.62 -6.49
CA VAL A 454 5.54 -27.74 -7.80
C VAL A 454 6.65 -27.57 -8.86
N PRO A 455 6.70 -28.41 -9.92
CA PRO A 455 7.59 -28.19 -11.05
C PRO A 455 7.43 -26.76 -11.58
N GLY A 456 8.51 -25.98 -11.63
CA GLY A 456 8.49 -24.57 -12.04
C GLY A 456 8.26 -23.55 -10.92
N SER A 457 8.09 -23.99 -9.66
CA SER A 457 8.08 -23.09 -8.50
C SER A 457 9.49 -22.54 -8.20
N LYS A 458 9.58 -21.38 -7.55
CA LYS A 458 10.87 -20.74 -7.17
C LYS A 458 11.78 -21.62 -6.29
N HIS A 459 11.27 -22.72 -5.75
CA HIS A 459 11.98 -23.64 -4.87
C HIS A 459 12.32 -24.98 -5.53
N SER A 460 11.90 -25.22 -6.77
CA SER A 460 12.31 -26.44 -7.51
C SER A 460 13.84 -26.43 -7.68
N GLY A 461 14.54 -27.42 -7.11
CA GLY A 461 16.00 -27.51 -7.12
C GLY A 461 16.72 -27.02 -5.85
N ASP A 462 16.03 -26.65 -4.76
CA ASP A 462 16.64 -26.42 -3.42
C ASP A 462 16.75 -27.76 -2.65
N PRO A 463 17.97 -28.30 -2.43
CA PRO A 463 18.16 -29.60 -1.79
C PRO A 463 17.65 -29.68 -0.34
N VAL A 464 17.63 -28.55 0.37
CA VAL A 464 17.19 -28.49 1.78
C VAL A 464 15.66 -28.46 1.85
N ALA A 465 15.00 -27.74 0.94
CA ALA A 465 13.56 -27.76 0.81
C ALA A 465 13.07 -29.16 0.36
N GLU A 466 13.77 -29.77 -0.60
CA GLU A 466 13.50 -31.13 -1.08
C GLU A 466 13.67 -32.19 0.04
N ASP A 467 14.71 -32.10 0.89
CA ASP A 467 14.87 -33.02 2.03
C ASP A 467 13.80 -32.85 3.10
N ARG A 468 13.41 -31.60 3.44
CA ARG A 468 12.32 -31.33 4.39
C ARG A 468 11.00 -31.85 3.88
N GLN A 469 10.67 -31.56 2.63
CA GLN A 469 9.46 -32.01 1.97
C GLN A 469 9.42 -33.55 1.89
N ARG A 470 10.52 -34.21 1.52
CA ARG A 470 10.63 -35.67 1.51
C ARG A 470 10.40 -36.29 2.90
N LYS A 471 11.04 -35.75 3.94
CA LYS A 471 10.85 -36.23 5.33
C LYS A 471 9.41 -36.05 5.78
N PHE A 472 8.81 -34.90 5.45
CA PHE A 472 7.42 -34.61 5.75
C PHE A 472 6.46 -35.58 5.04
N MET A 473 6.64 -35.83 3.74
CA MET A 473 5.85 -36.80 2.99
C MET A 473 6.02 -38.24 3.53
N ALA A 474 7.22 -38.60 3.99
CA ALA A 474 7.45 -39.88 4.65
C ALA A 474 6.68 -39.99 5.97
N GLU A 475 6.58 -38.92 6.76
CA GLU A 475 5.74 -38.89 7.96
C GLU A 475 4.25 -38.99 7.61
N LEU A 476 3.75 -38.24 6.63
CA LEU A 476 2.35 -38.31 6.19
C LEU A 476 1.94 -39.73 5.74
N ARG A 477 2.82 -40.43 5.02
CA ARG A 477 2.57 -41.80 4.54
C ARG A 477 2.32 -42.80 5.67
N LYS A 478 2.86 -42.56 6.88
CA LYS A 478 2.59 -43.43 8.05
C LYS A 478 1.15 -43.35 8.53
N TRP A 479 0.42 -42.29 8.18
CA TRP A 479 -0.95 -42.05 8.62
C TRP A 479 -2.00 -42.47 7.58
N ILE A 480 -1.62 -43.03 6.42
CA ILE A 480 -2.57 -43.34 5.32
C ILE A 480 -3.80 -44.13 5.79
N ALA A 481 -3.61 -45.14 6.64
CA ALA A 481 -4.72 -45.97 7.14
C ALA A 481 -5.67 -45.20 8.07
N GLN A 482 -5.11 -44.36 8.96
CA GLN A 482 -5.85 -43.50 9.87
C GLN A 482 -6.57 -42.39 9.11
N ILE A 483 -5.89 -41.74 8.15
CA ILE A 483 -6.46 -40.71 7.27
C ILE A 483 -7.68 -41.28 6.56
N ALA A 484 -7.59 -42.48 5.99
CA ALA A 484 -8.72 -43.11 5.28
C ALA A 484 -9.96 -43.34 6.16
N ARG A 485 -9.82 -43.40 7.49
CA ARG A 485 -10.93 -43.51 8.45
C ARG A 485 -11.38 -42.16 9.04
N GLY A 486 -10.76 -41.05 8.64
CA GLY A 486 -11.02 -39.73 9.25
C GLY A 486 -10.28 -39.50 10.58
N GLU A 487 -9.32 -40.34 10.95
CA GLU A 487 -8.58 -40.29 12.22
C GLU A 487 -7.23 -39.57 12.08
N GLY A 488 -6.58 -39.28 13.21
CA GLY A 488 -5.21 -38.72 13.26
C GLY A 488 -5.13 -37.34 13.93
N PRO A 489 -3.95 -36.83 14.23
CA PRO A 489 -3.79 -35.63 15.06
C PRO A 489 -4.32 -34.35 14.39
N PRO A 490 -4.70 -33.30 15.16
CA PRO A 490 -5.23 -32.04 14.61
C PRO A 490 -4.39 -31.39 13.51
N TRP A 491 -3.07 -31.28 13.70
CA TRP A 491 -2.15 -30.69 12.72
C TRP A 491 -2.20 -31.38 11.34
N LEU A 492 -2.44 -32.70 11.32
CA LEU A 492 -2.50 -33.49 10.09
C LEU A 492 -3.71 -33.08 9.26
N TRP A 493 -4.85 -32.93 9.93
CA TRP A 493 -6.09 -32.54 9.28
C TRP A 493 -6.06 -31.09 8.85
N ASP A 494 -5.50 -30.18 9.66
CA ASP A 494 -5.27 -28.79 9.26
C ASP A 494 -4.53 -28.71 7.92
N ARG A 495 -3.47 -29.52 7.76
CA ARG A 495 -2.72 -29.59 6.49
C ARG A 495 -3.58 -30.08 5.32
N ILE A 496 -4.31 -31.18 5.49
CA ILE A 496 -5.19 -31.74 4.44
C ILE A 496 -6.27 -30.72 4.07
N GLY A 497 -6.89 -30.08 5.06
CA GLY A 497 -7.93 -29.08 4.89
C GLY A 497 -7.43 -27.84 4.16
N CYS A 498 -6.28 -27.27 4.55
CA CYS A 498 -5.67 -26.13 3.88
C CYS A 498 -5.34 -26.42 2.40
N ALA A 499 -4.79 -27.61 2.14
CA ALA A 499 -4.47 -28.07 0.79
C ALA A 499 -5.72 -28.20 -0.09
N TYR A 500 -6.78 -28.81 0.44
CA TYR A 500 -8.04 -28.97 -0.27
C TYR A 500 -8.75 -27.63 -0.52
N MET A 501 -8.75 -26.72 0.45
CA MET A 501 -9.46 -25.42 0.35
C MET A 501 -8.71 -24.35 -0.46
N CYS A 502 -7.56 -24.68 -1.06
CA CYS A 502 -6.75 -23.76 -1.84
C CYS A 502 -6.35 -22.48 -1.06
N ALA A 503 -6.28 -22.58 0.27
CA ALA A 503 -6.03 -21.43 1.16
C ALA A 503 -4.56 -20.99 1.20
N ILE A 504 -3.72 -21.56 0.34
CA ILE A 504 -2.28 -21.29 0.24
C ILE A 504 -2.06 -20.17 -0.80
N PRO A 505 -1.33 -19.09 -0.46
CA PRO A 505 -1.07 -17.99 -1.39
C PRO A 505 -0.46 -18.46 -2.72
N GLY A 506 -1.15 -18.18 -3.82
CA GLY A 506 -0.72 -18.50 -5.19
C GLY A 506 -1.51 -19.62 -5.89
N HIS A 507 -2.44 -20.28 -5.20
CA HIS A 507 -3.25 -21.39 -5.72
C HIS A 507 -4.77 -21.13 -5.67
N PHE A 508 -5.18 -19.86 -5.69
CA PHE A 508 -6.58 -19.46 -5.44
C PHE A 508 -7.59 -19.92 -6.52
N ASP A 509 -7.11 -20.31 -7.70
CA ASP A 509 -7.93 -20.72 -8.85
C ASP A 509 -7.92 -22.24 -9.13
N ASP A 510 -7.19 -23.03 -8.33
CA ASP A 510 -7.08 -24.48 -8.54
C ASP A 510 -8.34 -25.22 -8.07
N GLU A 511 -8.72 -26.29 -8.78
CA GLU A 511 -9.76 -27.22 -8.32
C GLU A 511 -9.31 -27.90 -7.01
N PRO A 512 -10.16 -28.01 -5.97
CA PRO A 512 -9.79 -28.53 -4.64
C PRO A 512 -9.02 -29.86 -4.64
N VAL A 513 -9.43 -30.80 -5.49
CA VAL A 513 -8.80 -32.12 -5.63
C VAL A 513 -7.45 -32.02 -6.35
N ALA A 514 -7.34 -31.15 -7.35
CA ALA A 514 -6.09 -30.91 -8.07
C ALA A 514 -5.05 -30.22 -7.17
N SER A 515 -5.49 -29.26 -6.35
CA SER A 515 -4.66 -28.64 -5.31
C SER A 515 -4.17 -29.69 -4.32
N LEU A 516 -5.08 -30.49 -3.74
CA LEU A 516 -4.70 -31.56 -2.81
C LEU A 516 -3.73 -32.57 -3.45
N ARG A 517 -3.99 -33.01 -4.69
CA ARG A 517 -3.12 -33.92 -5.46
C ARG A 517 -1.70 -33.36 -5.59
N THR A 518 -1.58 -32.07 -5.90
CA THR A 518 -0.30 -31.38 -6.01
C THR A 518 0.44 -31.34 -4.67
N GLN A 519 -0.29 -31.06 -3.58
CA GLN A 519 0.26 -30.97 -2.23
C GLN A 519 0.75 -32.31 -1.67
N VAL A 520 0.18 -33.41 -2.16
CA VAL A 520 0.61 -34.78 -1.82
C VAL A 520 1.55 -35.39 -2.85
N GLU A 521 2.17 -34.58 -3.73
CA GLU A 521 3.14 -35.01 -4.74
C GLU A 521 2.62 -36.10 -5.68
N ALA A 522 1.34 -36.03 -6.04
CA ALA A 522 0.65 -37.06 -6.83
C ALA A 522 0.71 -38.48 -6.23
N ASP A 523 0.90 -38.61 -4.90
CA ASP A 523 0.75 -39.88 -4.19
C ASP A 523 -0.74 -40.30 -4.17
N GLU A 524 -1.15 -41.11 -5.14
CA GLU A 524 -2.55 -41.53 -5.31
C GLU A 524 -3.10 -42.30 -4.10
N ARG A 525 -2.24 -42.99 -3.34
CA ARG A 525 -2.69 -43.71 -2.13
C ARG A 525 -3.06 -42.73 -1.03
N LEU A 526 -2.23 -41.71 -0.81
CA LEU A 526 -2.47 -40.67 0.17
C LEU A 526 -3.64 -39.77 -0.25
N LEU A 527 -3.73 -39.40 -1.54
CA LEU A 527 -4.86 -38.67 -2.09
C LEU A 527 -6.18 -39.42 -1.87
N ALA A 528 -6.23 -40.70 -2.26
CA ALA A 528 -7.43 -41.52 -2.10
C ALA A 528 -7.80 -41.72 -0.62
N ALA A 529 -6.83 -41.85 0.27
CA ALA A 529 -7.08 -41.89 1.71
C ALA A 529 -7.66 -40.57 2.22
N ALA A 530 -7.09 -39.43 1.83
CA ALA A 530 -7.56 -38.11 2.24
C ALA A 530 -9.00 -37.83 1.77
N LEU A 531 -9.30 -38.10 0.49
CA LEU A 531 -10.66 -37.90 -0.07
C LEU A 531 -11.70 -38.83 0.58
N ARG A 532 -11.34 -40.08 0.91
CA ARG A 532 -12.23 -40.98 1.68
C ARG A 532 -12.43 -40.51 3.12
N GLY A 533 -11.37 -40.02 3.75
CA GLY A 533 -11.38 -39.63 5.16
C GLY A 533 -12.06 -38.30 5.45
N LEU A 534 -11.96 -37.34 4.53
CA LEU A 534 -12.46 -35.97 4.70
C LEU A 534 -13.92 -35.91 5.15
N PRO A 535 -14.90 -36.61 4.53
CA PRO A 535 -16.29 -36.62 4.98
C PRO A 535 -16.51 -37.10 6.43
N HIS A 536 -15.57 -37.89 6.98
CA HIS A 536 -15.66 -38.40 8.36
C HIS A 536 -15.12 -37.41 9.40
N PHE A 537 -14.32 -36.42 8.98
CA PHE A 537 -13.66 -35.49 9.90
C PHE A 537 -14.64 -34.75 10.82
N VAL A 538 -15.73 -34.18 10.28
CA VAL A 538 -16.72 -33.41 11.06
C VAL A 538 -17.45 -34.21 12.14
N ARG A 539 -17.33 -35.55 12.12
CA ARG A 539 -17.95 -36.46 13.10
C ARG A 539 -17.08 -36.71 14.33
N ARG A 540 -15.87 -36.14 14.37
CA ARG A 540 -14.93 -36.35 15.47
C ARG A 540 -15.34 -35.58 16.71
N ILE A 541 -15.28 -36.27 17.85
CA ILE A 541 -15.55 -35.69 19.18
C ILE A 541 -14.50 -34.66 19.61
N GLU A 542 -13.29 -34.72 19.04
CA GLU A 542 -12.16 -33.88 19.40
C GLU A 542 -12.21 -32.48 18.77
N ILE A 543 -13.19 -32.19 17.91
CA ILE A 543 -13.31 -30.87 17.29
C ILE A 543 -13.78 -29.86 18.37
N PRO A 544 -13.02 -28.78 18.62
CA PRO A 544 -13.39 -27.80 19.64
C PRO A 544 -14.76 -27.16 19.39
N SER A 545 -15.36 -26.61 20.45
CA SER A 545 -16.53 -25.75 20.31
C SER A 545 -16.20 -24.49 19.49
N LEU A 546 -17.21 -23.87 18.87
CA LEU A 546 -16.98 -22.61 18.14
C LEU A 546 -16.39 -21.51 19.04
N HIS A 547 -16.78 -21.48 20.32
CA HIS A 547 -16.23 -20.55 21.31
C HIS A 547 -14.72 -20.79 21.53
N GLU A 548 -14.28 -22.05 21.57
CA GLU A 548 -12.86 -22.39 21.67
C GLU A 548 -12.11 -22.04 20.39
N MET A 549 -12.66 -22.36 19.22
CA MET A 549 -12.07 -22.00 17.93
C MET A 549 -11.88 -20.47 17.80
N ALA A 550 -12.90 -19.68 18.14
CA ALA A 550 -12.84 -18.22 18.11
C ALA A 550 -11.87 -17.62 19.15
N ARG A 551 -11.57 -18.37 20.22
CA ARG A 551 -10.57 -18.00 21.23
C ARG A 551 -9.15 -18.37 20.78
N GLN A 552 -8.95 -19.55 20.21
CA GLN A 552 -7.66 -20.06 19.72
C GLN A 552 -7.14 -19.26 18.52
N ASP A 553 -8.02 -18.85 17.61
CA ASP A 553 -7.67 -17.93 16.52
C ASP A 553 -7.09 -16.60 17.05
N ALA A 554 -7.41 -16.20 18.29
CA ALA A 554 -6.91 -14.96 18.89
C ALA A 554 -5.45 -15.01 19.33
N THR A 555 -4.92 -16.18 19.67
CA THR A 555 -3.55 -16.31 20.17
C THR A 555 -2.55 -16.62 19.07
N LEU A 556 -2.99 -16.96 17.85
CA LEU A 556 -2.17 -17.55 16.80
C LEU A 556 -1.44 -18.84 17.26
N GLU A 557 -1.91 -19.47 18.34
CA GLU A 557 -1.28 -20.63 18.99
C GLU A 557 -2.05 -21.95 18.74
N GLY A 558 -3.08 -21.96 17.89
CA GLY A 558 -3.94 -23.13 17.69
C GLY A 558 -3.73 -23.86 16.37
N ASP A 559 -3.91 -25.19 16.39
CA ASP A 559 -4.18 -26.00 15.20
C ASP A 559 -5.47 -25.49 14.54
N PHE A 560 -5.43 -25.10 13.26
CA PHE A 560 -6.58 -24.47 12.60
C PHE A 560 -7.63 -25.51 12.21
N HIS A 561 -8.63 -25.72 13.06
CA HIS A 561 -9.76 -26.62 12.76
C HIS A 561 -10.74 -26.08 11.71
N ALA A 562 -10.62 -24.82 11.26
CA ALA A 562 -11.55 -24.22 10.31
C ALA A 562 -11.46 -24.85 8.92
N TYR A 563 -10.27 -24.93 8.31
CA TYR A 563 -10.11 -25.49 6.96
C TYR A 563 -10.50 -26.97 6.85
N PRO A 564 -10.17 -27.85 7.81
CA PRO A 564 -10.59 -29.25 7.77
C PRO A 564 -12.10 -29.43 7.82
N ILE A 565 -12.82 -28.62 8.60
CA ILE A 565 -14.29 -28.62 8.63
C ILE A 565 -14.83 -28.24 7.25
N LEU A 566 -14.33 -27.15 6.65
CA LEU A 566 -14.80 -26.69 5.34
C LEU A 566 -14.48 -27.71 4.22
N ALA A 567 -13.29 -28.30 4.24
CA ALA A 567 -12.88 -29.34 3.29
C ALA A 567 -13.76 -30.59 3.40
N SER A 568 -14.09 -31.00 4.62
CA SER A 568 -14.98 -32.15 4.88
C SER A 568 -16.37 -31.95 4.26
N LEU A 569 -16.93 -30.76 4.42
CA LEU A 569 -18.25 -30.41 3.87
C LEU A 569 -18.23 -30.26 2.35
N ALA A 570 -17.19 -29.63 1.81
CA ALA A 570 -17.01 -29.48 0.38
C ALA A 570 -16.81 -30.84 -0.32
N GLU A 571 -16.03 -31.75 0.28
CA GLU A 571 -15.85 -33.11 -0.24
C GLU A 571 -17.14 -33.93 -0.16
N THR A 572 -17.92 -33.78 0.92
CA THR A 572 -19.23 -34.43 1.05
C THR A 572 -20.18 -33.98 -0.07
N ALA A 573 -20.24 -32.66 -0.35
CA ALA A 573 -21.01 -32.12 -1.46
C ALA A 573 -20.54 -32.66 -2.81
N ARG A 574 -19.21 -32.72 -3.02
CA ARG A 574 -18.60 -33.23 -4.25
C ARG A 574 -18.94 -34.70 -4.51
N GLN A 575 -19.10 -35.49 -3.44
CA GLN A 575 -19.54 -36.89 -3.50
C GLN A 575 -21.07 -37.04 -3.66
N GLY A 576 -21.81 -35.95 -3.84
CA GLY A 576 -23.26 -35.94 -3.99
C GLY A 576 -24.05 -36.09 -2.68
N GLY A 577 -23.38 -35.98 -1.53
CA GLY A 577 -24.02 -35.97 -0.22
C GLY A 577 -24.47 -34.57 0.19
N ASP A 578 -25.47 -34.49 1.08
CA ASP A 578 -25.83 -33.24 1.76
C ASP A 578 -24.82 -32.98 2.90
N PRO A 579 -24.04 -31.88 2.84
CA PRO A 579 -23.01 -31.59 3.85
C PRO A 579 -23.57 -31.33 5.26
N LEU A 580 -24.81 -30.84 5.36
CA LEU A 580 -25.43 -30.45 6.62
C LEU A 580 -26.24 -31.57 7.25
N ARG A 581 -26.69 -32.56 6.47
CA ARG A 581 -27.63 -33.62 6.89
C ARG A 581 -27.25 -34.35 8.17
N HIS A 582 -25.96 -34.56 8.42
CA HIS A 582 -25.46 -35.30 9.59
C HIS A 582 -24.91 -34.40 10.70
N LEU A 583 -24.96 -33.08 10.50
CA LEU A 583 -24.58 -32.13 11.53
C LEU A 583 -25.80 -31.85 12.40
N GLY A 584 -25.70 -32.08 13.71
CA GLY A 584 -26.64 -31.47 14.66
C GLY A 584 -26.40 -29.97 14.78
N ASP A 585 -27.24 -29.27 15.53
CA ASP A 585 -27.20 -27.81 15.68
C ASP A 585 -25.79 -27.27 15.99
N ALA A 586 -25.11 -27.86 16.97
CA ALA A 586 -23.74 -27.47 17.33
C ALA A 586 -22.74 -27.66 16.17
N GLY A 587 -22.94 -28.68 15.33
CA GLY A 587 -22.14 -28.94 14.15
C GLY A 587 -22.37 -27.90 13.06
N ILE A 588 -23.63 -27.52 12.82
CA ILE A 588 -24.00 -26.48 11.85
C ILE A 588 -23.44 -25.12 12.29
N THR A 589 -23.67 -24.73 13.56
CA THR A 589 -23.12 -23.50 14.13
C THR A 589 -21.60 -23.47 14.00
N ARG A 590 -20.92 -24.59 14.27
CA ARG A 590 -19.46 -24.70 14.12
C ARG A 590 -19.02 -24.58 12.65
N ALA A 591 -19.71 -25.22 11.72
CA ALA A 591 -19.42 -25.16 10.30
C ALA A 591 -19.55 -23.73 9.75
N VAL A 592 -20.63 -23.05 10.09
CA VAL A 592 -20.83 -21.63 9.74
C VAL A 592 -19.74 -20.77 10.38
N GLY A 593 -19.45 -20.97 11.67
CA GLY A 593 -18.40 -20.22 12.34
C GLY A 593 -17.01 -20.45 11.72
N ALA A 594 -16.72 -21.66 11.25
CA ALA A 594 -15.49 -22.00 10.54
C ALA A 594 -15.35 -21.23 9.22
N SER A 595 -16.44 -21.01 8.47
CA SER A 595 -16.40 -20.23 7.22
C SER A 595 -16.00 -18.78 7.46
N HIS A 596 -16.34 -18.22 8.63
CA HIS A 596 -15.95 -16.86 9.04
C HIS A 596 -14.56 -16.76 9.69
N LEU A 597 -14.03 -17.87 10.21
CA LEU A 597 -12.67 -17.93 10.79
C LEU A 597 -11.61 -18.26 9.72
N ALA A 598 -11.98 -18.97 8.66
CA ALA A 598 -11.09 -19.30 7.56
C ALA A 598 -10.78 -18.05 6.71
N ARG A 599 -9.50 -17.81 6.44
CA ARG A 599 -9.06 -16.69 5.60
C ARG A 599 -8.96 -17.17 4.15
N TYR A 600 -9.29 -16.29 3.20
CA TYR A 600 -9.13 -16.57 1.76
C TYR A 600 -9.96 -17.73 1.21
N VAL A 601 -11.15 -17.98 1.78
CA VAL A 601 -12.09 -18.99 1.29
C VAL A 601 -13.32 -18.30 0.71
N LYS A 602 -13.73 -18.72 -0.50
CA LYS A 602 -15.01 -18.28 -1.10
C LYS A 602 -16.18 -18.86 -0.30
N GLU A 603 -17.30 -18.13 -0.22
CA GLU A 603 -18.52 -18.63 0.43
C GLU A 603 -18.87 -20.05 -0.06
N PRO A 604 -18.93 -21.06 0.85
CA PRO A 604 -19.24 -22.42 0.46
C PRO A 604 -20.67 -22.54 -0.07
N THR A 605 -20.89 -23.39 -1.07
CA THR A 605 -22.22 -23.56 -1.69
C THR A 605 -23.28 -24.01 -0.68
N TRP A 606 -22.92 -24.90 0.24
CA TRP A 606 -23.80 -25.37 1.34
C TRP A 606 -24.19 -24.25 2.31
N TYR A 607 -23.44 -23.14 2.36
CA TYR A 607 -23.76 -22.05 3.27
C TYR A 607 -25.10 -21.39 2.89
N SER A 608 -25.43 -21.31 1.60
CA SER A 608 -26.77 -20.85 1.15
C SER A 608 -27.90 -21.66 1.77
N GLN A 609 -27.74 -22.99 1.80
CA GLN A 609 -28.71 -23.90 2.41
C GLN A 609 -28.80 -23.69 3.94
N ALA A 610 -27.68 -23.44 4.62
CA ALA A 610 -27.69 -23.13 6.05
C ALA A 610 -28.39 -21.80 6.38
N LEU A 611 -28.22 -20.78 5.53
CA LEU A 611 -28.91 -19.50 5.68
C LEU A 611 -30.44 -19.66 5.58
N GLU A 612 -30.90 -20.47 4.62
CA GLU A 612 -32.31 -20.72 4.36
C GLU A 612 -32.95 -21.63 5.44
N LEU A 613 -32.32 -22.76 5.75
CA LEU A 613 -32.89 -23.78 6.64
C LEU A 613 -32.62 -23.52 8.13
N HIS A 614 -31.51 -22.86 8.46
CA HIS A 614 -31.03 -22.71 9.84
C HIS A 614 -30.56 -21.29 10.18
N PRO A 615 -31.36 -20.24 9.92
CA PRO A 615 -30.93 -18.85 10.13
C PRO A 615 -30.58 -18.52 11.59
N ARG A 616 -31.25 -19.17 12.56
CA ARG A 616 -30.92 -19.01 14.00
C ARG A 616 -29.52 -19.50 14.34
N LEU A 617 -29.12 -20.66 13.81
CA LEU A 617 -27.79 -21.23 14.03
C LEU A 617 -26.71 -20.42 13.33
N CYS A 618 -27.01 -19.92 12.12
CA CYS A 618 -26.14 -18.98 11.42
C CYS A 618 -25.92 -17.70 12.24
N ALA A 619 -26.99 -17.11 12.78
CA ALA A 619 -26.90 -15.91 13.62
C ALA A 619 -26.07 -16.16 14.89
N GLU A 620 -26.25 -17.30 15.56
CA GLU A 620 -25.45 -17.68 16.72
C GLU A 620 -23.95 -17.81 16.38
N ALA A 621 -23.63 -18.41 15.23
CA ALA A 621 -22.27 -18.54 14.76
C ALA A 621 -21.61 -17.17 14.51
N LEU A 622 -22.31 -16.29 13.79
CA LEU A 622 -21.86 -14.92 13.53
C LEU A 622 -21.66 -14.13 14.83
N ILE A 623 -22.61 -14.21 15.76
CA ILE A 623 -22.50 -13.56 17.07
C ILE A 623 -21.23 -14.05 17.78
N THR A 624 -21.02 -15.36 17.86
CA THR A 624 -19.87 -15.96 18.55
C THR A 624 -18.54 -15.49 17.95
N VAL A 625 -18.39 -15.56 16.63
CA VAL A 625 -17.17 -15.17 15.93
C VAL A 625 -16.93 -13.66 16.04
N TYR A 626 -17.87 -12.84 15.59
CA TYR A 626 -17.65 -11.40 15.48
C TYR A 626 -17.63 -10.69 16.83
N ARG A 627 -18.32 -11.19 17.86
CA ARG A 627 -18.17 -10.66 19.23
C ARG A 627 -16.73 -10.84 19.73
N SER A 628 -16.10 -11.98 19.47
CA SER A 628 -14.69 -12.22 19.79
C SER A 628 -13.79 -11.25 19.03
N LEU A 629 -13.96 -11.14 17.70
CA LEU A 629 -13.17 -10.26 16.83
C LEU A 629 -13.28 -8.78 17.21
N ILE A 630 -14.49 -8.29 17.47
CA ILE A 630 -14.75 -6.89 17.84
C ILE A 630 -14.12 -6.58 19.21
N ARG A 631 -14.29 -7.44 20.23
CA ARG A 631 -13.73 -7.20 21.57
C ARG A 631 -12.21 -7.10 21.56
N ARG A 632 -11.53 -7.90 20.73
CA ARG A 632 -10.07 -7.90 20.59
C ARG A 632 -9.52 -6.91 19.56
N ARG A 633 -10.38 -6.11 18.92
CA ARG A 633 -10.02 -5.13 17.87
C ARG A 633 -9.34 -5.74 16.63
N ALA A 634 -9.72 -6.95 16.25
CA ALA A 634 -9.25 -7.60 15.03
C ALA A 634 -9.98 -7.10 13.76
N GLU A 635 -9.46 -7.45 12.59
CA GLU A 635 -10.09 -7.20 11.29
C GLU A 635 -11.43 -7.96 11.17
N CYS A 636 -12.46 -7.30 10.64
CA CYS A 636 -13.85 -7.77 10.67
C CYS A 636 -14.73 -7.22 9.52
N ASP A 637 -14.12 -6.60 8.51
CA ASP A 637 -14.80 -5.76 7.51
C ASP A 637 -15.40 -6.52 6.32
N GLY A 638 -14.83 -7.65 5.90
CA GLY A 638 -15.29 -8.38 4.71
C GLY A 638 -16.69 -9.01 4.85
N PRO A 639 -16.88 -10.07 5.68
CA PRO A 639 -18.10 -10.88 5.58
C PRO A 639 -19.34 -10.26 6.24
N LEU A 640 -19.20 -9.20 7.05
CA LEU A 640 -20.35 -8.48 7.61
C LEU A 640 -21.10 -7.66 6.57
N LEU A 641 -20.48 -7.33 5.44
CA LEU A 641 -21.14 -6.60 4.36
C LEU A 641 -22.30 -7.40 3.73
N ALA A 642 -22.22 -8.73 3.74
CA ALA A 642 -23.28 -9.60 3.23
C ALA A 642 -24.61 -9.40 3.99
N LEU A 643 -24.56 -9.02 5.27
CA LEU A 643 -25.75 -8.77 6.10
C LEU A 643 -26.59 -7.58 5.62
N SER A 644 -26.04 -6.65 4.83
CA SER A 644 -26.78 -5.53 4.23
C SER A 644 -27.00 -5.67 2.73
N ASP A 645 -26.23 -6.53 2.06
CA ASP A 645 -26.13 -6.55 0.60
C ASP A 645 -26.79 -7.79 -0.03
N ASP A 646 -27.14 -8.82 0.77
CA ASP A 646 -27.67 -10.11 0.29
C ASP A 646 -28.97 -10.51 1.03
N ASP A 647 -30.02 -10.90 0.29
CA ASP A 647 -31.36 -11.20 0.85
C ASP A 647 -31.35 -12.48 1.65
N ARG A 648 -30.47 -13.41 1.29
CA ARG A 648 -30.29 -14.69 1.99
C ARG A 648 -29.92 -14.48 3.45
N TYR A 649 -29.32 -13.34 3.77
CA TYR A 649 -28.89 -12.97 5.11
C TYR A 649 -29.94 -12.18 5.92
N ALA A 650 -31.11 -11.83 5.36
CA ALA A 650 -32.06 -10.92 6.02
C ALA A 650 -32.50 -11.41 7.41
N GLU A 651 -32.90 -12.68 7.54
CA GLU A 651 -33.31 -13.26 8.83
C GLU A 651 -32.12 -13.39 9.80
N VAL A 652 -30.94 -13.75 9.28
CA VAL A 652 -29.70 -13.80 10.08
C VAL A 652 -29.32 -12.41 10.60
N ALA A 653 -29.46 -11.37 9.77
CA ALA A 653 -29.20 -10.00 10.14
C ALA A 653 -30.15 -9.53 11.25
N ARG A 654 -31.45 -9.84 11.12
CA ARG A 654 -32.48 -9.53 12.13
C ARG A 654 -32.12 -10.11 13.51
N LEU A 655 -31.55 -11.31 13.54
CA LEU A 655 -31.17 -12.01 14.78
C LEU A 655 -29.79 -11.58 15.32
N ALA A 656 -28.80 -11.37 14.45
CA ALA A 656 -27.40 -11.15 14.86
C ALA A 656 -27.03 -9.68 15.09
N VAL A 657 -27.51 -8.78 14.24
CA VAL A 657 -27.06 -7.38 14.19
C VAL A 657 -27.30 -6.61 15.49
N PRO A 658 -28.47 -6.71 16.16
CA PRO A 658 -28.71 -6.00 17.43
C PRO A 658 -27.69 -6.37 18.52
N THR A 659 -27.33 -7.65 18.59
CA THR A 659 -26.32 -8.15 19.54
C THR A 659 -24.93 -7.64 19.18
N LEU A 660 -24.54 -7.69 17.91
CA LEU A 660 -23.22 -7.26 17.43
C LEU A 660 -22.99 -5.75 17.60
N LEU A 661 -23.98 -4.91 17.28
CA LEU A 661 -23.92 -3.45 17.51
C LEU A 661 -23.69 -3.10 18.99
N GLY A 662 -24.19 -3.96 19.91
CA GLY A 662 -23.98 -3.82 21.35
C GLY A 662 -22.52 -4.01 21.79
N VAL A 663 -21.68 -4.67 21.00
CA VAL A 663 -20.31 -5.05 21.41
C VAL A 663 -19.26 -3.99 21.07
N PHE A 664 -19.57 -3.04 20.18
CA PHE A 664 -18.59 -2.05 19.75
C PHE A 664 -18.07 -1.17 20.91
N PRO A 665 -16.75 -0.97 21.01
CA PRO A 665 -16.16 -0.05 22.00
C PRO A 665 -16.53 1.40 21.67
N THR A 666 -16.33 2.32 22.62
CA THR A 666 -16.51 3.77 22.40
C THR A 666 -15.44 4.38 21.49
N ARG A 667 -14.34 3.66 21.25
CA ARG A 667 -13.27 4.04 20.33
C ARG A 667 -12.94 2.86 19.42
N CYS A 668 -13.39 2.94 18.17
CA CYS A 668 -13.15 1.93 17.15
C CYS A 668 -11.81 2.13 16.41
N THR A 669 -11.17 1.03 16.00
CA THR A 669 -10.08 1.04 14.99
C THR A 669 -10.65 1.28 13.57
N LYS A 670 -9.79 1.52 12.58
CA LYS A 670 -10.21 1.70 11.17
C LYS A 670 -11.02 0.50 10.64
N THR A 671 -10.61 -0.73 10.98
CA THR A 671 -11.32 -1.96 10.58
C THR A 671 -12.68 -2.08 11.29
N GLN A 672 -12.74 -1.78 12.59
CA GLN A 672 -14.01 -1.76 13.33
C GLN A 672 -14.97 -0.71 12.82
N ILE A 673 -14.47 0.44 12.36
CA ILE A 673 -15.28 1.48 11.73
C ILE A 673 -15.97 0.96 10.46
N ALA A 674 -15.27 0.18 9.63
CA ALA A 674 -15.86 -0.42 8.43
C ALA A 674 -16.91 -1.48 8.78
N ALA A 675 -16.63 -2.33 9.78
CA ALA A 675 -17.61 -3.29 10.30
C ALA A 675 -18.85 -2.62 10.90
N LEU A 676 -18.67 -1.52 11.64
CA LEU A 676 -19.77 -0.72 12.17
C LEU A 676 -20.62 -0.12 11.05
N HIS A 677 -19.99 0.39 9.99
CA HIS A 677 -20.70 0.92 8.82
C HIS A 677 -21.60 -0.15 8.18
N ALA A 678 -21.09 -1.36 7.96
CA ALA A 678 -21.87 -2.47 7.40
C ALA A 678 -23.03 -2.87 8.32
N LEU A 679 -22.79 -3.02 9.63
CA LEU A 679 -23.82 -3.42 10.59
C LEU A 679 -24.91 -2.36 10.80
N LEU A 680 -24.58 -1.07 10.69
CA LEU A 680 -25.59 -0.01 10.75
C LEU A 680 -26.53 -0.07 9.55
N TRP A 681 -26.00 -0.31 8.34
CA TRP A 681 -26.84 -0.54 7.17
C TRP A 681 -27.71 -1.78 7.29
N ALA A 682 -27.13 -2.90 7.75
CA ALA A 682 -27.90 -4.12 8.01
C ALA A 682 -29.00 -3.88 9.06
N ALA A 683 -28.73 -3.07 10.08
CA ALA A 683 -29.73 -2.71 11.10
C ALA A 683 -30.86 -1.85 10.50
N LEU A 684 -30.53 -0.86 9.67
CA LEU A 684 -31.53 -0.01 9.03
C LEU A 684 -32.46 -0.82 8.11
N LEU A 685 -31.94 -1.84 7.45
CA LEU A 685 -32.71 -2.69 6.53
C LEU A 685 -33.54 -3.76 7.26
N HIS A 686 -33.06 -4.29 8.38
CA HIS A 686 -33.61 -5.54 8.95
C HIS A 686 -33.98 -5.49 10.43
N ALA A 687 -33.50 -4.51 11.21
CA ALA A 687 -33.79 -4.43 12.64
C ALA A 687 -35.10 -3.67 12.92
N PRO A 688 -35.83 -3.99 14.02
CA PRO A 688 -36.99 -3.22 14.42
C PRO A 688 -36.64 -1.74 14.69
N THR A 689 -37.33 -0.81 14.03
CA THR A 689 -37.04 0.64 14.06
C THR A 689 -36.94 1.20 15.48
N ALA A 690 -37.86 0.81 16.38
CA ALA A 690 -37.88 1.31 17.76
C ALA A 690 -36.64 0.87 18.57
N GLU A 691 -36.20 -0.38 18.40
CA GLU A 691 -35.01 -0.89 19.09
C GLU A 691 -33.74 -0.23 18.55
N LEU A 692 -33.67 -0.06 17.22
CA LEU A 692 -32.55 0.61 16.58
C LEU A 692 -32.47 2.09 17.01
N ALA A 693 -33.59 2.81 17.04
CA ALA A 693 -33.65 4.20 17.48
C ALA A 693 -33.13 4.35 18.92
N GLN A 694 -33.57 3.50 19.85
CA GLN A 694 -33.09 3.52 21.24
C GLN A 694 -31.58 3.26 21.33
N ARG A 695 -31.04 2.36 20.50
CA ARG A 695 -29.60 2.06 20.47
C ARG A 695 -28.80 3.23 19.90
N ILE A 696 -29.26 3.85 18.80
CA ILE A 696 -28.61 5.02 18.21
C ILE A 696 -28.58 6.17 19.21
N GLU A 697 -29.69 6.43 19.90
CA GLU A 697 -29.78 7.44 20.95
C GLU A 697 -28.72 7.24 22.04
N ARG A 698 -28.66 6.04 22.62
CA ARG A 698 -27.67 5.72 23.68
C ARG A 698 -26.24 5.87 23.18
N ARG A 699 -25.96 5.50 21.93
CA ARG A 699 -24.60 5.54 21.35
C ARG A 699 -24.19 6.95 20.95
N ALA A 700 -25.06 7.71 20.27
CA ALA A 700 -24.78 9.09 19.88
C ALA A 700 -24.53 10.00 21.09
N ALA A 701 -25.23 9.75 22.22
CA ALA A 701 -25.06 10.48 23.47
C ALA A 701 -23.80 10.09 24.27
N ALA A 702 -23.04 9.07 23.88
CA ALA A 702 -21.92 8.57 24.67
C ALA A 702 -20.77 9.59 24.73
N ARG A 703 -20.28 9.85 25.95
CA ARG A 703 -19.09 10.68 26.18
C ARG A 703 -17.82 9.97 25.66
N ASN A 704 -16.85 10.72 25.17
CA ASN A 704 -15.56 10.22 24.67
C ASN A 704 -15.61 9.29 23.43
N MET A 705 -16.70 9.33 22.67
CA MET A 705 -16.79 8.60 21.41
C MET A 705 -15.87 9.19 20.34
N ASP A 706 -15.18 8.33 19.59
CA ASP A 706 -14.38 8.74 18.44
C ASP A 706 -15.23 9.49 17.38
N ALA A 707 -14.66 10.51 16.73
CA ALA A 707 -15.40 11.35 15.79
C ALA A 707 -15.87 10.58 14.55
N ALA A 708 -15.08 9.63 14.04
CA ALA A 708 -15.46 8.85 12.87
C ALA A 708 -16.56 7.83 13.22
N GLN A 709 -16.55 7.33 14.46
CA GLN A 709 -17.61 6.48 15.00
C GLN A 709 -18.90 7.28 15.24
N ARG A 710 -18.81 8.46 15.86
CA ARG A 710 -19.96 9.34 16.12
C ARG A 710 -20.65 9.77 14.82
N ALA A 711 -19.86 10.07 13.79
CA ALA A 711 -20.37 10.39 12.45
C ALA A 711 -21.32 9.30 11.91
N LEU A 712 -20.96 8.02 12.06
CA LEU A 712 -21.78 6.89 11.59
C LEU A 712 -23.09 6.76 12.39
N TRP A 713 -23.04 6.93 13.71
CA TRP A 713 -24.24 6.89 14.55
C TRP A 713 -25.20 8.04 14.24
N LEU A 714 -24.69 9.25 14.02
CA LEU A 714 -25.52 10.41 13.63
C LEU A 714 -26.14 10.21 12.25
N ALA A 715 -25.36 9.71 11.29
CA ALA A 715 -25.86 9.43 9.94
C ALA A 715 -26.97 8.36 9.95
N ALA A 716 -26.78 7.26 10.69
CA ALA A 716 -27.82 6.26 10.88
C ALA A 716 -29.05 6.82 11.62
N GLY A 717 -28.83 7.76 12.54
CA GLY A 717 -29.89 8.47 13.25
C GLY A 717 -30.87 9.19 12.33
N LEU A 718 -30.39 9.76 11.21
CA LEU A 718 -31.26 10.43 10.23
C LEU A 718 -32.35 9.51 9.68
N PHE A 719 -32.06 8.23 9.47
CA PHE A 719 -33.02 7.25 8.96
C PHE A 719 -34.03 6.78 10.02
N THR A 720 -33.82 7.10 11.30
CA THR A 720 -34.71 6.68 12.39
C THR A 720 -35.52 7.82 13.00
N ASN A 721 -34.92 9.02 13.10
CA ASN A 721 -35.58 10.22 13.58
C ASN A 721 -34.85 11.46 13.05
N ALA A 722 -35.20 11.86 11.84
CA ALA A 722 -34.47 12.87 11.13
C ALA A 722 -34.57 14.27 11.79
N ARG A 723 -35.74 14.63 12.34
CA ARG A 723 -35.97 15.89 13.08
C ARG A 723 -35.04 16.03 14.29
N ARG A 724 -34.76 14.92 14.99
CA ARG A 724 -33.84 14.93 16.14
C ARG A 724 -32.37 15.05 15.70
N TYR A 725 -31.96 14.26 14.71
CA TYR A 725 -30.56 14.09 14.37
C TYR A 725 -30.04 15.10 13.34
N GLY A 726 -30.90 15.74 12.56
CA GLY A 726 -30.53 16.78 11.59
C GLY A 726 -29.73 17.92 12.22
N PRO A 727 -30.26 18.64 13.22
CA PRO A 727 -29.56 19.75 13.89
C PRO A 727 -28.25 19.32 14.59
N GLU A 728 -28.24 18.14 15.21
CA GLU A 728 -27.03 17.61 15.85
C GLU A 728 -25.94 17.32 14.81
N LEU A 729 -26.33 16.78 13.66
CA LEU A 729 -25.43 16.46 12.55
C LEU A 729 -24.86 17.74 11.91
N VAL A 730 -25.70 18.75 11.66
CA VAL A 730 -25.27 20.08 11.20
C VAL A 730 -24.23 20.64 12.15
N THR A 731 -24.52 20.66 13.44
CA THR A 731 -23.60 21.16 14.47
C THR A 731 -22.28 20.38 14.49
N PHE A 732 -22.36 19.04 14.38
CA PHE A 732 -21.20 18.16 14.35
C PHE A 732 -20.29 18.39 13.13
N VAL A 733 -20.89 18.66 11.98
CA VAL A 733 -20.17 19.01 10.74
C VAL A 733 -19.59 20.41 10.84
N LEU A 734 -20.38 21.40 11.27
CA LEU A 734 -20.01 22.82 11.35
C LEU A 734 -18.80 23.06 12.27
N THR A 735 -18.82 22.45 13.45
CA THR A 735 -17.73 22.51 14.46
C THR A 735 -16.56 21.57 14.15
N GLY A 736 -16.66 20.79 13.07
CA GLY A 736 -15.71 19.76 12.68
C GLY A 736 -14.71 20.15 11.59
N ARG A 737 -13.92 19.17 11.16
CA ARG A 737 -13.05 19.24 9.96
C ARG A 737 -13.63 18.38 8.84
N GLU A 738 -13.21 18.63 7.60
CA GLU A 738 -13.63 17.93 6.38
C GLU A 738 -13.78 16.39 6.50
N PRO A 739 -12.88 15.62 7.16
CA PRO A 739 -13.05 14.17 7.26
C PRO A 739 -14.33 13.70 7.96
N ARG A 740 -14.91 14.52 8.85
CA ARG A 740 -16.20 14.24 9.48
C ARG A 740 -17.34 14.35 8.48
N ALA A 741 -17.30 15.39 7.64
CA ALA A 741 -18.28 15.61 6.58
C ALA A 741 -18.23 14.48 5.55
N ASN A 742 -17.04 14.15 5.06
CA ASN A 742 -16.85 13.09 4.06
C ASN A 742 -17.29 11.72 4.58
N ARG A 743 -17.16 11.46 5.89
CA ARG A 743 -17.63 10.21 6.48
C ARG A 743 -19.16 10.11 6.50
N ILE A 744 -19.85 11.19 6.87
CA ILE A 744 -21.31 11.22 6.87
C ILE A 744 -21.82 11.11 5.44
N LEU A 745 -21.23 11.86 4.49
CA LEU A 745 -21.59 11.77 3.08
C LEU A 745 -21.36 10.36 2.51
N GLY A 746 -20.25 9.71 2.86
CA GLY A 746 -20.00 8.32 2.48
C GLY A 746 -21.01 7.32 3.06
N PHE A 747 -21.67 7.66 4.18
CA PHE A 747 -22.79 6.88 4.71
C PHE A 747 -24.10 7.22 4.02
N LEU A 748 -24.41 8.50 3.77
CA LEU A 748 -25.70 8.91 3.19
C LEU A 748 -25.83 8.61 1.70
N VAL A 749 -24.72 8.42 1.01
CA VAL A 749 -24.70 7.99 -0.40
C VAL A 749 -25.05 6.51 -0.49
N PRO A 750 -26.17 6.13 -1.13
CA PRO A 750 -26.51 4.72 -1.30
C PRO A 750 -25.62 4.08 -2.37
N GLU A 751 -24.54 3.42 -1.93
CA GLU A 751 -23.57 2.74 -2.82
C GLU A 751 -24.10 1.45 -3.43
N ARG A 752 -25.16 0.87 -2.86
CA ARG A 752 -25.68 -0.47 -3.17
C ARG A 752 -27.19 -0.40 -3.45
N PRO A 753 -27.73 -1.22 -4.37
CA PRO A 753 -29.15 -1.18 -4.75
C PRO A 753 -30.11 -1.22 -3.57
N ARG A 754 -29.93 -2.15 -2.63
CA ARG A 754 -30.74 -2.32 -1.40
C ARG A 754 -30.88 -1.08 -0.55
N ARG A 755 -29.84 -0.24 -0.50
CA ARG A 755 -29.85 0.97 0.33
C ARG A 755 -30.77 2.04 -0.25
N ARG A 756 -31.17 1.91 -1.52
CA ARG A 756 -32.15 2.78 -2.19
C ARG A 756 -33.59 2.38 -1.91
N ASP A 757 -33.81 1.18 -1.34
CA ASP A 757 -35.15 0.72 -0.95
C ASP A 757 -35.61 1.38 0.38
N LEU A 758 -34.66 1.95 1.13
CA LEU A 758 -34.98 2.75 2.32
C LEU A 758 -35.50 4.13 1.89
N PRO A 759 -36.55 4.66 2.55
CA PRO A 759 -37.01 6.03 2.31
C PRO A 759 -35.87 7.03 2.45
N GLU A 760 -35.86 8.05 1.59
CA GLU A 760 -34.87 9.12 1.72
C GLU A 760 -35.17 9.86 3.05
N PRO A 761 -34.20 9.96 3.98
CA PRO A 761 -34.50 10.44 5.33
C PRO A 761 -34.91 11.91 5.36
N TRP A 762 -34.75 12.63 4.24
CA TRP A 762 -35.06 14.04 4.04
C TRP A 762 -36.40 14.29 3.31
N ASP A 763 -37.18 13.26 2.99
CA ASP A 763 -38.50 13.44 2.35
C ASP A 763 -39.45 14.28 3.21
N ASP A 764 -39.39 14.15 4.54
CA ASP A 764 -40.26 14.85 5.51
C ASP A 764 -39.60 16.09 6.17
N TRP A 765 -38.47 16.59 5.65
CA TRP A 765 -37.77 17.72 6.29
C TRP A 765 -38.42 19.06 5.98
N GLU A 766 -38.21 20.06 6.83
CA GLU A 766 -38.55 21.45 6.50
C GLU A 766 -37.42 22.08 5.67
N THR A 767 -37.73 23.09 4.87
CA THR A 767 -36.78 23.70 3.92
C THR A 767 -35.56 24.26 4.64
N PRO A 768 -35.71 24.93 5.81
CA PRO A 768 -34.55 25.41 6.58
C PRO A 768 -33.57 24.30 6.98
N ASP A 769 -34.05 23.08 7.27
CA ASP A 769 -33.20 21.96 7.69
C ASP A 769 -32.36 21.41 6.53
N ILE A 770 -32.97 21.26 5.35
CA ILE A 770 -32.26 20.85 4.12
C ILE A 770 -31.22 21.90 3.74
N VAL A 771 -31.58 23.19 3.82
CA VAL A 771 -30.68 24.31 3.54
C VAL A 771 -29.51 24.33 4.53
N ALA A 772 -29.75 24.11 5.83
CA ALA A 772 -28.71 24.06 6.84
C ALA A 772 -27.72 22.91 6.60
N LEU A 773 -28.22 21.74 6.20
CA LEU A 773 -27.40 20.59 5.86
C LEU A 773 -26.60 20.82 4.58
N PHE A 774 -27.25 21.32 3.52
CA PHE A 774 -26.55 21.70 2.30
C PHE A 774 -25.41 22.68 2.60
N LYS A 775 -25.67 23.77 3.34
CA LYS A 775 -24.64 24.74 3.76
C LYS A 775 -23.48 24.08 4.51
N ALA A 776 -23.77 23.16 5.42
CA ALA A 776 -22.75 22.49 6.23
C ALA A 776 -21.83 21.57 5.41
N PHE A 777 -22.35 20.95 4.34
CA PHE A 777 -21.63 20.00 3.51
C PHE A 777 -21.01 20.61 2.24
N ALA A 778 -21.71 21.54 1.58
CA ALA A 778 -21.28 22.18 0.34
C ALA A 778 -19.99 23.01 0.51
N ARG A 779 -19.73 23.55 1.70
CA ARG A 779 -18.45 24.23 2.03
C ARG A 779 -17.21 23.34 1.88
N TRP A 780 -17.39 22.02 1.89
CA TRP A 780 -16.32 21.03 1.82
C TRP A 780 -16.26 20.29 0.50
N ASN A 781 -17.24 20.45 -0.39
CA ASN A 781 -17.41 19.63 -1.58
C ASN A 781 -17.75 20.51 -2.78
N ASP A 782 -17.02 20.35 -3.88
CA ASP A 782 -17.23 21.12 -5.10
C ASP A 782 -18.21 20.39 -6.02
N PRO A 783 -19.05 21.11 -6.79
CA PRO A 783 -19.92 20.49 -7.78
C PRO A 783 -19.11 19.87 -8.92
N TRP A 784 -19.63 18.78 -9.47
CA TRP A 784 -18.99 18.02 -10.55
C TRP A 784 -19.47 18.52 -11.93
N TRP A 785 -18.49 18.89 -12.78
CA TRP A 785 -18.73 19.56 -14.06
C TRP A 785 -18.31 18.70 -15.28
N GLY A 786 -18.85 17.49 -15.41
CA GLY A 786 -18.91 16.77 -16.69
C GLY A 786 -17.58 16.53 -17.42
N GLY A 787 -16.78 15.55 -16.97
CA GLY A 787 -15.81 14.86 -17.84
C GLY A 787 -16.46 13.59 -18.41
N GLN A 788 -16.17 13.21 -19.66
CA GLN A 788 -16.77 12.03 -20.30
C GLN A 788 -16.82 10.81 -19.36
N ARG A 789 -17.98 10.14 -19.33
CA ARG A 789 -18.20 8.86 -18.63
C ARG A 789 -17.19 7.82 -19.16
N SER A 790 -16.03 7.72 -18.54
CA SER A 790 -15.22 6.51 -18.61
C SER A 790 -16.04 5.41 -17.95
N ARG A 791 -16.17 4.24 -18.58
CA ARG A 791 -16.82 3.04 -17.98
C ARG A 791 -16.18 2.62 -16.64
N TYR A 792 -15.03 3.19 -16.28
CA TYR A 792 -14.32 2.97 -15.02
C TYR A 792 -14.50 4.08 -13.97
N ASP A 793 -15.20 5.18 -14.26
CA ASP A 793 -15.37 6.34 -13.34
C ASP A 793 -16.65 6.29 -12.48
N ALA A 794 -17.46 5.22 -12.55
CA ALA A 794 -18.68 5.07 -11.76
C ALA A 794 -18.45 4.91 -10.22
N THR A 795 -17.23 5.12 -9.73
CA THR A 795 -16.80 4.78 -8.36
C THR A 795 -16.16 5.90 -7.56
N THR A 796 -16.06 7.13 -8.06
CA THR A 796 -15.45 8.21 -7.27
C THR A 796 -16.44 8.78 -6.25
N GLN A 797 -16.10 8.73 -4.95
CA GLN A 797 -16.91 9.26 -3.85
C GLN A 797 -17.42 10.70 -4.12
N SER A 798 -16.61 11.54 -4.77
CA SER A 798 -16.95 12.91 -5.15
C SER A 798 -18.14 13.04 -6.12
N LEU A 799 -18.29 12.13 -7.09
CA LEU A 799 -19.44 12.11 -8.01
C LEU A 799 -20.76 11.85 -7.28
N ARG A 800 -20.69 10.98 -6.27
CA ARG A 800 -21.88 10.59 -5.51
C ARG A 800 -22.26 11.64 -4.47
N THR A 801 -21.26 12.29 -3.89
CA THR A 801 -21.47 13.46 -3.05
C THR A 801 -22.07 14.62 -3.84
N ASP A 802 -21.59 14.87 -5.06
CA ASP A 802 -22.18 15.86 -5.97
C ASP A 802 -23.65 15.56 -6.24
N TRP A 803 -23.98 14.32 -6.61
CA TRP A 803 -25.37 13.89 -6.81
C TRP A 803 -26.25 14.18 -5.59
N LEU A 804 -25.80 13.83 -4.38
CA LEU A 804 -26.58 14.02 -3.15
C LEU A 804 -26.80 15.51 -2.84
N LEU A 805 -25.79 16.35 -3.02
CA LEU A 805 -25.90 17.79 -2.79
C LEU A 805 -26.82 18.46 -3.83
N LYS A 806 -26.76 18.04 -5.09
CA LYS A 806 -27.70 18.46 -6.14
C LYS A 806 -29.13 18.00 -5.86
N ARG A 807 -29.30 16.79 -5.33
CA ARG A 807 -30.60 16.26 -4.91
C ARG A 807 -31.22 17.14 -3.82
N TRP A 808 -30.46 17.57 -2.82
CA TRP A 808 -30.95 18.50 -1.79
C TRP A 808 -31.31 19.88 -2.36
N LEU A 809 -30.51 20.43 -3.27
CA LEU A 809 -30.86 21.69 -3.96
C LEU A 809 -32.15 21.58 -4.77
N ALA A 810 -32.34 20.47 -5.49
CA ALA A 810 -33.57 20.21 -6.23
C ALA A 810 -34.79 20.13 -5.29
N ILE A 811 -34.68 19.45 -4.14
CA ILE A 811 -35.76 19.39 -3.16
C ILE A 811 -36.10 20.79 -2.61
N VAL A 812 -35.10 21.67 -2.41
CA VAL A 812 -35.35 23.05 -1.99
C VAL A 812 -36.05 23.85 -3.10
N ALA A 813 -35.67 23.63 -4.35
CA ALA A 813 -36.26 24.29 -5.51
C ALA A 813 -37.72 23.86 -5.76
N ASP A 814 -38.03 22.57 -5.55
CA ASP A 814 -39.36 21.99 -5.77
C ASP A 814 -40.40 22.36 -4.68
N ARG A 815 -40.04 23.15 -3.66
CA ARG A 815 -40.95 23.62 -2.61
C ARG A 815 -41.64 24.93 -3.02
N ILE A 816 -42.70 25.33 -2.29
CA ILE A 816 -43.57 26.48 -2.58
C ILE A 816 -42.75 27.67 -3.13
N GLU A 817 -43.19 28.25 -4.26
CA GLU A 817 -42.42 29.20 -5.08
C GLU A 817 -41.68 30.27 -4.27
N GLU A 818 -42.33 30.89 -3.28
CA GLU A 818 -41.74 31.94 -2.46
C GLU A 818 -40.66 31.43 -1.48
N GLU A 819 -40.89 30.29 -0.82
CA GLU A 819 -39.97 29.72 0.19
C GLU A 819 -38.70 29.13 -0.45
N GLY A 820 -38.87 28.45 -1.60
CA GLY A 820 -37.77 27.90 -2.39
C GLY A 820 -36.90 29.02 -2.99
N GLU A 821 -37.51 30.05 -3.57
CA GLU A 821 -36.79 31.17 -4.16
C GLU A 821 -36.03 32.00 -3.10
N GLU A 822 -36.64 32.27 -1.94
CA GLU A 822 -35.97 32.98 -0.84
C GLU A 822 -34.76 32.17 -0.34
N SER A 823 -34.91 30.85 -0.20
CA SER A 823 -33.85 29.95 0.25
C SER A 823 -32.68 29.86 -0.72
N LEU A 824 -32.94 29.70 -2.02
CA LEU A 824 -31.90 29.69 -3.06
C LEU A 824 -31.22 31.07 -3.18
N SER A 825 -31.99 32.15 -3.06
CA SER A 825 -31.46 33.52 -3.03
C SER A 825 -30.54 33.74 -1.83
N SER A 826 -30.90 33.23 -0.65
CA SER A 826 -30.06 33.25 0.55
C SER A 826 -28.75 32.48 0.35
N LEU A 827 -28.80 31.32 -0.33
CA LEU A 827 -27.62 30.51 -0.63
C LEU A 827 -26.65 31.19 -1.61
N SER A 828 -27.17 31.83 -2.66
CA SER A 828 -26.37 32.56 -3.68
C SER A 828 -25.61 33.77 -3.11
N ARG A 829 -25.96 34.25 -1.91
CA ARG A 829 -25.30 35.39 -1.25
C ARG A 829 -24.16 34.97 -0.33
N LEU A 830 -23.92 33.68 -0.12
CA LEU A 830 -22.89 33.18 0.79
C LEU A 830 -21.55 32.97 0.05
N PRO A 831 -20.49 33.75 0.34
CA PRO A 831 -19.21 33.62 -0.36
C PRO A 831 -18.55 32.23 -0.24
N ALA A 832 -18.87 31.50 0.84
CA ALA A 832 -18.36 30.14 1.07
C ALA A 832 -18.95 29.09 0.10
N LEU A 833 -19.95 29.46 -0.70
CA LEU A 833 -20.65 28.61 -1.65
C LEU A 833 -20.45 29.07 -3.11
N ASP A 834 -19.47 29.94 -3.37
CA ASP A 834 -19.16 30.48 -4.70
C ASP A 834 -19.10 29.42 -5.81
N ARG A 835 -18.56 28.24 -5.49
CA ARG A 835 -18.45 27.10 -6.40
C ARG A 835 -19.78 26.46 -6.79
N TRP A 836 -20.85 26.67 -6.00
CA TRP A 836 -22.20 26.14 -6.21
C TRP A 836 -23.15 27.15 -6.86
N PHE A 837 -22.74 28.40 -7.06
CA PHE A 837 -23.62 29.46 -7.55
C PHE A 837 -24.24 29.13 -8.91
N ASP A 838 -23.47 28.58 -9.85
CA ASP A 838 -23.97 28.21 -11.18
C ASP A 838 -25.13 27.19 -11.10
N GLU A 839 -25.05 26.18 -10.22
CA GLU A 839 -26.11 25.16 -10.02
C GLU A 839 -27.34 25.75 -9.30
N ILE A 840 -27.10 26.65 -8.33
CA ILE A 840 -28.16 27.35 -7.59
C ILE A 840 -28.93 28.28 -8.54
N ASP A 841 -28.22 29.04 -9.38
CA ASP A 841 -28.81 29.97 -10.33
C ASP A 841 -29.53 29.24 -11.47
N GLU A 842 -29.01 28.09 -11.95
CA GLU A 842 -29.71 27.26 -12.94
C GLU A 842 -31.06 26.77 -12.40
N LEU A 843 -31.13 26.31 -11.15
CA LEU A 843 -32.39 25.91 -10.51
C LEU A 843 -33.34 27.08 -10.33
N ARG A 844 -32.84 28.25 -9.90
CA ARG A 844 -33.67 29.48 -9.82
C ARG A 844 -34.26 29.84 -11.18
N GLN A 845 -33.47 29.79 -12.25
CA GLN A 845 -33.94 30.11 -13.61
C GLN A 845 -35.02 29.14 -14.12
N ARG A 846 -35.00 27.87 -13.69
CA ARG A 846 -36.04 26.89 -14.05
C ARG A 846 -37.40 27.18 -13.41
N HIS A 847 -37.45 27.85 -12.26
CA HIS A 847 -38.70 28.24 -11.59
C HIS A 847 -39.18 29.67 -11.90
N VAL A 848 -38.36 30.49 -12.56
CA VAL A 848 -38.72 31.87 -13.00
C VAL A 848 -39.40 31.89 -14.37
N ILE A 849 -39.51 30.75 -15.06
CA ILE A 849 -40.29 30.63 -16.30
C ILE A 849 -41.67 30.07 -15.91
N PRO A 850 -42.76 30.85 -15.98
CA PRO A 850 -44.09 30.28 -15.86
C PRO A 850 -44.33 29.30 -17.01
N ALA A 851 -44.99 28.19 -16.71
CA ALA A 851 -45.46 27.21 -17.70
C ALA A 851 -46.37 27.84 -18.77
#